data_AF-A0A6A2XZJ7-F1
#
_entry.id   AF-A0A6A2XZJ7-F1
#
_cell.length_a   1.000
_cell.length_b   1.000
_cell.length_c   1.000
_cell.angle_alpha   90.00
_cell.angle_beta   90.00
_cell.angle_gamma   90.00
#
_symmetry.space_group_name_H-M   'P 1'
#
loop_
_entity.id
_entity.type
_entity.pdbx_description
1 polymer ?
#
loop_
_entity_poly.entity_id
_entity_poly.type
_entity_poly.pdbx_seq_one_letter_code
_entity_poly.pdbx_strand_id
1 'polypeptide(L)'
;MAALMCVEGDDDDGGLEQAVETGGRMTVEEALETVIRYAEESGDGFVRWLELEELELDDTILLSLDLSTKFPDLLALSLFGNKLENREKIVDEVTKFKNLKGPWLNNNPVIEKSDCGMEDAILRECPKLEIYNSSFTRNFGAWALGFSADVYGKDNPGSGHLGDLPLQSVTSLDLSNRGIHNLINKAFSPFEMPNLSYLNIRGNPIEENSVSDLFGLLRAFYSLQSLEVDIPGPLGDSAVEILESLPALSLLNGVDASKILEAEKHVVDSMLQPRLPERTAEEPLVDRVLNAMWLYLMTYRLADEEKLDETPVCDEPNFRVAPFLFMPQGNLASAVSFSILWPIQNVKKGDECTRDYLFGIGEDKQRSARLTAWFHSLSIILSKYFILLLELPQFPFKLWSASLLLVNSSSPGVVRRSDGSALCVYSDIPQVEEFLTQPEFVITNEPKDADILWTSMQIDEEMKKAVGITDQQYVNQFPFEACVVMKHHLADTIQKAQGSPGWMQPSYSLETHLSQLIGDYFLRERDGRNNLWILKPWNMARTIDTTFDLRYIVLVRSINPLEIFLSDVFWVRLANNPYTLQKHSLFEYETHFTVMNYGRRLNHMNTPEFVRELEKEHHVKWLDIHQRVKSMIRSVFESAASVHPEMHDPKSRAMYGVDVMLDASSQPKLLEVTYCPDRGRSCKYDTEAIVGGGGTVKASDFNSTVLKWGETIRIITRWLGNGSSIGLSKQPTMG
;
A
#
# COMPACT_ATOMS: atom_id res chain seq x y z
N MET A 1 22.13 34.92 -16.61
CA MET A 1 22.08 35.04 -15.14
C MET A 1 20.88 35.88 -14.73
N ALA A 2 20.75 37.17 -15.07
CA ALA A 2 19.57 37.98 -14.68
C ALA A 2 18.17 37.39 -15.06
N ALA A 3 18.03 36.72 -16.22
CA ALA A 3 16.77 36.04 -16.60
C ALA A 3 16.46 34.79 -15.74
N LEU A 4 17.47 34.18 -15.11
CA LEU A 4 17.36 33.06 -14.17
C LEU A 4 17.08 33.51 -12.72
N MET A 5 17.14 34.81 -12.43
CA MET A 5 17.14 35.36 -11.06
C MET A 5 15.75 35.83 -10.59
N CYS A 6 14.71 35.48 -11.35
CA CYS A 6 13.33 35.79 -11.00
C CYS A 6 12.50 34.54 -10.64
N VAL A 7 13.12 33.37 -10.47
CA VAL A 7 12.42 32.19 -9.96
C VAL A 7 12.79 32.03 -8.48
N GLU A 8 11.94 32.51 -7.57
CA GLU A 8 12.01 32.03 -6.19
C GLU A 8 11.37 30.63 -6.13
N GLY A 9 12.19 29.63 -5.81
CA GLY A 9 11.72 28.30 -5.41
C GLY A 9 12.42 27.14 -6.09
N ASP A 10 13.16 26.39 -5.27
CA ASP A 10 13.64 25.02 -5.44
C ASP A 10 14.69 24.75 -6.54
N ASP A 11 15.95 24.90 -6.13
CA ASP A 11 17.07 24.13 -6.69
C ASP A 11 16.82 22.63 -6.47
N ASP A 12 16.08 22.00 -7.37
CA ASP A 12 16.23 20.58 -7.69
C ASP A 12 15.98 20.37 -9.19
N ASP A 13 17.03 20.54 -10.00
CA ASP A 13 17.20 19.69 -11.17
C ASP A 13 18.67 19.34 -11.38
N GLY A 14 18.92 18.03 -11.36
CA GLY A 14 20.19 17.41 -11.65
C GLY A 14 20.48 17.46 -13.15
N GLY A 15 21.03 18.57 -13.61
CA GLY A 15 21.66 18.72 -14.91
C GLY A 15 23.15 19.01 -14.76
N LEU A 16 23.97 17.96 -14.61
CA LEU A 16 25.43 18.06 -14.68
C LEU A 16 25.87 18.47 -16.10
N GLU A 17 25.90 19.76 -16.39
CA GLU A 17 26.81 20.30 -17.40
C GLU A 17 28.12 20.68 -16.72
N GLN A 18 29.16 19.90 -17.02
CA GLN A 18 30.54 20.18 -16.63
C GLN A 18 30.99 21.51 -17.25
N ALA A 19 30.85 22.60 -16.49
CA ALA A 19 31.58 23.83 -16.74
C ALA A 19 33.00 23.67 -16.18
N VAL A 20 33.97 23.67 -17.08
CA VAL A 20 35.41 23.62 -16.82
C VAL A 20 35.80 24.77 -15.88
N GLU A 21 36.31 24.44 -14.69
CA GLU A 21 36.95 25.38 -13.77
C GLU A 21 38.19 26.01 -14.44
N THR A 22 38.01 27.19 -15.01
CA THR A 22 39.08 28.15 -15.27
C THR A 22 38.54 29.57 -15.08
N GLY A 23 38.93 30.25 -14.00
CA GLY A 23 38.71 31.71 -13.85
C GLY A 23 38.85 32.19 -12.41
N GLY A 24 39.85 33.04 -12.13
CA GLY A 24 39.96 33.73 -10.84
C GLY A 24 38.80 34.72 -10.62
N ARG A 25 38.40 34.94 -9.36
CA ARG A 25 37.36 35.91 -8.97
C ARG A 25 37.70 37.30 -9.52
N MET A 26 36.80 37.85 -10.32
CA MET A 26 36.85 39.20 -10.86
C MET A 26 36.64 40.24 -9.74
N THR A 27 37.39 41.33 -9.76
CA THR A 27 37.23 42.46 -8.84
C THR A 27 36.17 43.46 -9.32
N VAL A 28 35.68 44.32 -8.43
CA VAL A 28 34.68 45.36 -8.74
C VAL A 28 35.18 46.33 -9.80
N GLU A 29 36.46 46.71 -9.71
CA GLU A 29 37.10 47.60 -10.68
C GLU A 29 37.20 46.95 -12.06
N GLU A 30 37.55 45.66 -12.13
CA GLU A 30 37.59 44.91 -13.39
C GLU A 30 36.19 44.78 -14.02
N ALA A 31 35.14 44.58 -13.19
CA ALA A 31 33.76 44.50 -13.66
C ALA A 31 33.31 45.83 -14.29
N LEU A 32 33.63 46.96 -13.65
CA LEU A 32 33.33 48.29 -14.14
C LEU A 32 34.09 48.61 -15.44
N GLU A 33 35.39 48.33 -15.51
CA GLU A 33 36.19 48.54 -16.72
C GLU A 33 35.68 47.72 -17.90
N THR A 34 35.23 46.49 -17.64
CA THR A 34 34.69 45.61 -18.69
C THR A 34 33.40 46.16 -19.30
N VAL A 35 32.50 46.68 -18.47
CA VAL A 35 31.22 47.24 -18.92
C VAL A 35 31.44 48.58 -19.65
N ILE A 36 32.36 49.42 -19.18
CA ILE A 36 32.74 50.67 -19.86
C ILE A 36 33.31 50.37 -21.25
N ARG A 37 34.26 49.44 -21.35
CA ARG A 37 34.85 49.04 -22.64
C ARG A 37 33.78 48.52 -23.60
N TYR A 38 32.85 47.69 -23.12
CA TYR A 38 31.76 47.16 -23.95
C TYR A 38 30.86 48.27 -24.50
N ALA A 39 30.52 49.27 -23.68
CA ALA A 39 29.71 50.41 -24.11
C ALA A 39 30.42 51.33 -25.12
N GLU A 40 31.75 51.46 -25.02
CA GLU A 40 32.58 52.16 -26.02
C GLU A 40 32.62 51.42 -27.36
N GLU A 41 32.62 50.08 -27.34
CA GLU A 41 32.63 49.22 -28.53
C GLU A 41 31.25 49.13 -29.22
N SER A 42 30.15 49.23 -28.48
CA SER A 42 28.77 49.14 -28.99
C SER A 42 28.22 50.44 -29.62
N GLY A 43 28.96 51.54 -29.55
CA GLY A 43 28.76 52.73 -30.37
C GLY A 43 27.86 53.84 -29.82
N ASP A 44 27.10 53.64 -28.73
CA ASP A 44 26.33 54.71 -28.06
C ASP A 44 27.07 55.31 -26.84
N GLY A 45 28.06 54.61 -26.27
CA GLY A 45 28.90 55.08 -25.16
C GLY A 45 28.21 55.15 -23.79
N PHE A 46 26.93 54.77 -23.69
CA PHE A 46 26.14 54.83 -22.46
C PHE A 46 25.98 53.44 -21.84
N VAL A 47 26.37 53.30 -20.58
CA VAL A 47 26.10 52.09 -19.79
C VAL A 47 24.67 52.14 -19.27
N ARG A 48 23.82 51.23 -19.77
CA ARG A 48 22.40 51.13 -19.39
C ARG A 48 22.07 49.89 -18.54
N TRP A 49 22.99 48.92 -18.47
CA TRP A 49 22.86 47.69 -17.70
C TRP A 49 24.17 47.43 -16.96
N LEU A 50 24.10 47.32 -15.63
CA LEU A 50 25.27 47.12 -14.79
C LEU A 50 25.02 45.95 -13.83
N GLU A 51 25.89 44.94 -13.90
CA GLU A 51 25.86 43.75 -13.06
C GLU A 51 27.09 43.77 -12.14
N LEU A 52 26.87 43.91 -10.84
CA LEU A 52 27.87 43.86 -9.78
C LEU A 52 27.48 42.76 -8.79
N GLU A 53 27.43 41.52 -9.27
CA GLU A 53 26.89 40.37 -8.55
C GLU A 53 27.99 39.58 -7.84
N GLU A 54 27.77 39.17 -6.59
CA GLU A 54 28.68 38.29 -5.82
C GLU A 54 30.14 38.80 -5.68
N LEU A 55 30.34 40.12 -5.73
CA LEU A 55 31.66 40.76 -5.66
C LEU A 55 32.10 41.09 -4.23
N GLU A 56 31.37 40.59 -3.24
CA GLU A 56 31.56 40.89 -1.81
C GLU A 56 31.48 42.39 -1.48
N LEU A 57 30.69 43.17 -2.23
CA LEU A 57 30.48 44.60 -2.01
C LEU A 57 29.85 44.88 -0.63
N ASP A 58 30.47 45.76 0.15
CA ASP A 58 29.89 46.31 1.37
C ASP A 58 29.35 47.74 1.16
N ASP A 59 28.61 48.27 2.16
CA ASP A 59 28.00 49.60 2.08
C ASP A 59 29.03 50.74 1.84
N THR A 60 30.28 50.55 2.26
CA THR A 60 31.33 51.58 2.15
C THR A 60 31.90 51.59 0.74
N ILE A 61 32.15 50.41 0.18
CA ILE A 61 32.63 50.25 -1.19
C ILE A 61 31.58 50.78 -2.15
N LEU A 62 30.30 50.39 -2.01
CA LEU A 62 29.22 50.86 -2.88
C LEU A 62 29.14 52.39 -2.97
N LEU A 63 29.20 53.09 -1.82
CA LEU A 63 29.17 54.55 -1.78
C LEU A 63 30.42 55.20 -2.40
N SER A 64 31.58 54.53 -2.34
CA SER A 64 32.83 55.04 -2.93
C SER A 64 32.86 54.96 -4.46
N LEU A 65 32.03 54.09 -5.06
CA LEU A 65 32.00 53.89 -6.51
C LEU A 65 31.35 55.03 -7.27
N ASP A 66 30.49 55.83 -6.62
CA ASP A 66 29.76 56.97 -7.21
C ASP A 66 29.10 56.62 -8.56
N LEU A 67 28.36 55.51 -8.56
CA LEU A 67 27.82 54.90 -9.78
C LEU A 67 26.79 55.81 -10.47
N SER A 68 26.01 56.57 -9.71
CA SER A 68 25.00 57.48 -10.25
C SER A 68 25.58 58.64 -11.06
N THR A 69 26.76 59.13 -10.68
CA THR A 69 27.48 60.17 -11.44
C THR A 69 28.16 59.59 -12.67
N LYS A 70 28.70 58.36 -12.58
CA LYS A 70 29.38 57.66 -13.67
C LYS A 70 28.42 57.15 -14.75
N PHE A 71 27.23 56.69 -14.37
CA PHE A 71 26.24 56.06 -15.25
C PHE A 71 24.85 56.68 -15.05
N PRO A 72 24.63 57.95 -15.45
CA PRO A 72 23.35 58.64 -15.23
C PRO A 72 22.17 58.06 -16.02
N ASP A 73 22.44 57.33 -17.11
CA ASP A 73 21.44 56.74 -18.01
C ASP A 73 21.14 55.26 -17.71
N LEU A 74 21.56 54.78 -16.54
CA LEU A 74 21.38 53.39 -16.13
C LEU A 74 19.89 53.03 -15.99
N LEU A 75 19.49 51.93 -16.64
CA LEU A 75 18.14 51.37 -16.61
C LEU A 75 18.07 50.13 -15.71
N ALA A 76 19.13 49.34 -15.63
CA ALA A 76 19.21 48.10 -14.87
C ALA A 76 20.47 48.07 -13.99
N LEU A 77 20.28 47.77 -12.70
CA LEU A 77 21.37 47.67 -11.72
C LEU A 77 21.22 46.39 -10.89
N SER A 78 22.10 45.42 -11.08
CA SER A 78 22.16 44.23 -10.23
C SER A 78 23.27 44.38 -9.19
N LEU A 79 22.90 44.28 -7.92
CA LEU A 79 23.77 44.22 -6.74
C LEU A 79 23.54 42.90 -5.98
N PHE A 80 23.05 41.87 -6.67
CA PHE A 80 22.70 40.58 -6.09
C PHE A 80 23.87 39.92 -5.35
N GLY A 81 23.58 39.26 -4.21
CA GLY A 81 24.55 38.37 -3.56
C GLY A 81 25.76 39.06 -2.93
N ASN A 82 25.62 40.31 -2.50
CA ASN A 82 26.69 41.09 -1.87
C ASN A 82 26.52 41.17 -0.33
N LYS A 83 27.35 41.99 0.34
CA LYS A 83 27.39 42.17 1.80
C LYS A 83 26.77 43.50 2.22
N LEU A 84 25.69 43.91 1.55
CA LEU A 84 24.99 45.17 1.83
C LEU A 84 24.08 45.04 3.06
N GLU A 85 24.24 45.92 4.05
CA GLU A 85 23.56 45.83 5.34
C GLU A 85 22.74 47.08 5.68
N ASN A 86 23.17 48.27 5.25
CA ASN A 86 22.59 49.52 5.70
C ASN A 86 21.50 50.04 4.75
N ARG A 87 20.23 49.91 5.17
CA ARG A 87 19.04 50.36 4.42
C ARG A 87 19.11 51.81 3.94
N GLU A 88 19.54 52.75 4.80
CA GLU A 88 19.49 54.19 4.51
C GLU A 88 20.50 54.54 3.43
N LYS A 89 21.70 53.98 3.51
CA LYS A 89 22.75 54.15 2.50
C LYS A 89 22.35 53.60 1.14
N ILE A 90 21.69 52.44 1.10
CA ILE A 90 21.28 51.79 -0.16
C ILE A 90 20.13 52.56 -0.80
N VAL A 91 19.13 52.96 -0.03
CA VAL A 91 18.03 53.83 -0.52
C VAL A 91 18.61 55.13 -1.07
N ASP A 92 19.49 55.81 -0.33
CA ASP A 92 20.12 57.06 -0.77
C ASP A 92 20.92 56.89 -2.06
N GLU A 93 21.59 55.74 -2.28
CA GLU A 93 22.36 55.50 -3.50
C GLU A 93 21.47 55.13 -4.69
N VAL A 94 20.52 54.21 -4.52
CA VAL A 94 19.62 53.75 -5.59
C VAL A 94 18.71 54.88 -6.08
N THR A 95 18.24 55.75 -5.17
CA THR A 95 17.32 56.86 -5.52
C THR A 95 17.98 58.02 -6.28
N LYS A 96 19.32 58.02 -6.40
CA LYS A 96 20.05 58.93 -7.29
C LYS A 96 19.82 58.61 -8.76
N PHE A 97 19.52 57.37 -9.13
CA PHE A 97 19.26 56.96 -10.51
C PHE A 97 17.82 57.30 -10.94
N LYS A 98 17.66 58.36 -11.74
CA LYS A 98 16.33 58.85 -12.16
C LYS A 98 15.70 58.09 -13.33
N ASN A 99 16.49 57.28 -14.03
CA ASN A 99 16.03 56.49 -15.18
C ASN A 99 15.94 54.98 -14.90
N LEU A 100 16.25 54.56 -13.66
CA LEU A 100 16.28 53.16 -13.28
C LEU A 100 14.89 52.52 -13.46
N LYS A 101 14.88 51.35 -14.10
CA LYS A 101 13.72 50.50 -14.34
C LYS A 101 13.74 49.21 -13.53
N GLY A 102 14.92 48.70 -13.17
CA GLY A 102 15.06 47.50 -12.34
C GLY A 102 16.35 47.46 -11.50
N PRO A 103 16.26 47.51 -10.15
CA PRO A 103 17.32 47.08 -9.26
C PRO A 103 17.12 45.63 -8.78
N TRP A 104 18.20 44.88 -8.67
CA TRP A 104 18.24 43.56 -8.00
C TRP A 104 19.14 43.62 -6.76
N LEU A 105 18.54 43.46 -5.59
CA LEU A 105 19.17 43.51 -4.27
C LEU A 105 19.04 42.17 -3.52
N ASN A 106 18.44 41.13 -4.12
CA ASN A 106 18.25 39.83 -3.47
C ASN A 106 19.60 39.24 -2.98
N ASN A 107 19.52 38.35 -1.98
CA ASN A 107 20.68 37.71 -1.34
C ASN A 107 21.70 38.69 -0.72
N ASN A 108 21.22 39.85 -0.27
CA ASN A 108 21.98 40.75 0.60
C ASN A 108 21.41 40.73 2.02
N PRO A 109 22.26 40.86 3.07
CA PRO A 109 21.80 40.88 4.46
C PRO A 109 20.72 41.93 4.78
N VAL A 110 20.68 43.04 4.02
CA VAL A 110 19.65 44.08 4.17
C VAL A 110 18.24 43.57 3.84
N ILE A 111 18.11 42.62 2.91
CA ILE A 111 16.82 42.03 2.50
C ILE A 111 16.35 41.00 3.52
N GLU A 112 17.25 40.19 4.09
CA GLU A 112 16.92 39.17 5.11
C GLU A 112 16.44 39.78 6.45
N LYS A 113 16.85 41.01 6.76
CA LYS A 113 16.57 41.69 8.04
C LYS A 113 15.37 42.65 7.99
N SER A 114 14.67 42.78 6.87
CA SER A 114 13.79 43.92 6.58
C SER A 114 12.29 43.65 6.82
N ASP A 115 11.70 44.36 7.79
CA ASP A 115 10.30 44.79 7.77
C ASP A 115 10.07 45.82 6.63
N CYS A 116 8.89 45.78 6.00
CA CYS A 116 8.36 46.46 4.78
C CYS A 116 8.76 47.91 4.37
N GLY A 117 9.67 48.63 5.03
CA GLY A 117 9.88 50.08 4.79
C GLY A 117 10.87 50.48 3.68
N MET A 118 11.76 49.59 3.22
CA MET A 118 12.82 49.94 2.26
C MET A 118 12.31 50.00 0.80
N GLU A 119 11.51 49.01 0.41
CA GLU A 119 10.90 48.93 -0.92
C GLU A 119 10.01 50.16 -1.18
N ASP A 120 9.13 50.49 -0.24
CA ASP A 120 8.26 51.67 -0.30
C ASP A 120 9.04 52.98 -0.52
N ALA A 121 10.19 53.12 0.13
CA ALA A 121 11.04 54.31 0.00
C ALA A 121 11.64 54.42 -1.41
N ILE A 122 12.11 53.31 -1.99
CA ILE A 122 12.68 53.27 -3.35
C ILE A 122 11.57 53.53 -4.38
N LEU A 123 10.42 52.85 -4.26
CA LEU A 123 9.29 53.02 -5.18
C LEU A 123 8.75 54.46 -5.20
N ARG A 124 8.75 55.15 -4.06
CA ARG A 124 8.30 56.56 -3.97
C ARG A 124 9.23 57.52 -4.70
N GLU A 125 10.55 57.32 -4.60
CA GLU A 125 11.55 58.24 -5.14
C GLU A 125 12.01 57.89 -6.58
N CYS A 126 11.72 56.67 -7.05
CA CYS A 126 12.01 56.16 -8.40
C CYS A 126 10.71 55.79 -9.17
N PRO A 127 9.96 56.77 -9.70
CA PRO A 127 8.64 56.53 -10.30
C PRO A 127 8.65 55.76 -11.62
N LYS A 128 9.81 55.61 -12.27
CA LYS A 128 9.99 54.86 -13.53
C LYS A 128 10.30 53.37 -13.31
N LEU A 129 10.34 52.93 -12.05
CA LEU A 129 10.68 51.56 -11.70
C LEU A 129 9.58 50.61 -12.16
N GLU A 130 9.94 49.61 -12.97
CA GLU A 130 9.01 48.60 -13.49
C GLU A 130 9.22 47.25 -12.79
N ILE A 131 10.45 46.95 -12.36
CA ILE A 131 10.83 45.75 -11.60
C ILE A 131 11.55 46.19 -10.32
N TYR A 132 11.27 45.53 -9.20
CA TYR A 132 12.08 45.61 -7.99
C TYR A 132 12.40 44.17 -7.56
N ASN A 133 13.68 43.82 -7.50
CA ASN A 133 14.10 42.44 -7.29
C ASN A 133 13.45 41.50 -8.31
N SER A 134 12.68 40.52 -7.84
CA SER A 134 11.99 39.53 -8.67
C SER A 134 10.53 39.90 -8.95
N SER A 135 10.04 41.03 -8.42
CA SER A 135 8.64 41.45 -8.46
C SER A 135 8.42 42.64 -9.40
N PHE A 136 7.24 42.66 -10.03
CA PHE A 136 6.76 43.79 -10.83
C PHE A 136 6.17 44.84 -9.90
N THR A 137 6.51 46.10 -10.17
CA THR A 137 5.90 47.23 -9.47
C THR A 137 4.51 47.50 -10.06
N ARG A 138 3.70 48.31 -9.38
CA ARG A 138 2.41 48.79 -9.93
C ARG A 138 2.55 49.60 -11.23
N ASN A 139 3.77 50.06 -11.57
CA ASN A 139 4.08 50.83 -12.77
C ASN A 139 4.73 49.98 -13.87
N PHE A 140 4.74 48.65 -13.75
CA PHE A 140 5.34 47.78 -14.77
C PHE A 140 4.76 48.05 -16.16
N GLY A 141 5.62 48.02 -17.18
CA GLY A 141 5.28 48.35 -18.55
C GLY A 141 5.98 47.43 -19.55
N ALA A 142 6.19 47.94 -20.76
CA ALA A 142 6.76 47.13 -21.83
C ALA A 142 8.17 46.63 -21.54
N TRP A 143 8.93 47.31 -20.67
CA TRP A 143 10.29 46.91 -20.34
C TRP A 143 10.31 45.71 -19.39
N ALA A 144 9.46 45.70 -18.36
CA ALA A 144 9.33 44.54 -17.48
C ALA A 144 8.79 43.29 -18.22
N LEU A 145 7.80 43.49 -19.09
CA LEU A 145 7.26 42.40 -19.93
C LEU A 145 8.33 41.90 -20.91
N GLY A 146 9.06 42.80 -21.56
CA GLY A 146 10.13 42.43 -22.48
C GLY A 146 11.31 41.76 -21.78
N PHE A 147 11.61 42.13 -20.54
CA PHE A 147 12.61 41.42 -19.73
C PHE A 147 12.16 39.98 -19.44
N SER A 148 10.90 39.76 -19.09
CA SER A 148 10.37 38.40 -18.84
C SER A 148 10.17 37.57 -20.11
N ALA A 149 10.23 38.20 -21.28
CA ALA A 149 10.15 37.56 -22.59
C ALA A 149 11.52 37.44 -23.29
N ASP A 150 12.62 37.68 -22.58
CA ASP A 150 14.00 37.71 -23.12
C ASP A 150 14.21 38.69 -24.30
N VAL A 151 13.37 39.71 -24.41
CA VAL A 151 13.50 40.81 -25.40
C VAL A 151 14.48 41.87 -24.90
N TYR A 152 14.46 42.13 -23.60
CA TYR A 152 15.38 43.07 -22.93
C TYR A 152 16.31 42.34 -21.99
N GLY A 153 17.59 42.71 -22.02
CA GLY A 153 18.63 42.13 -21.18
C GLY A 153 19.94 42.89 -21.33
N LYS A 154 21.04 42.33 -20.84
CA LYS A 154 22.37 42.96 -20.88
C LYS A 154 22.78 43.43 -22.28
N ASP A 155 22.53 42.61 -23.29
CA ASP A 155 22.91 42.89 -24.68
C ASP A 155 21.94 43.84 -25.40
N ASN A 156 20.71 43.96 -24.88
CA ASN A 156 19.68 44.86 -25.39
C ASN A 156 18.91 45.50 -24.23
N PRO A 157 19.49 46.50 -23.53
CA PRO A 157 18.87 47.10 -22.35
C PRO A 157 17.70 48.02 -22.66
N GLY A 158 17.45 48.30 -23.95
CA GLY A 158 16.45 49.23 -24.46
C GLY A 158 17.10 50.54 -24.93
N SER A 159 17.03 50.81 -26.24
CA SER A 159 17.42 52.10 -26.82
C SER A 159 16.23 53.06 -26.83
N GLY A 160 16.48 54.35 -26.65
CA GLY A 160 15.43 55.39 -26.69
C GLY A 160 14.89 55.68 -28.09
N HIS A 161 15.09 54.77 -29.06
CA HIS A 161 14.60 54.94 -30.42
C HIS A 161 13.10 54.67 -30.47
N LEU A 162 12.32 55.75 -30.49
CA LEU A 162 10.89 55.73 -30.78
C LEU A 162 10.67 55.10 -32.17
N GLY A 163 10.29 53.83 -32.24
CA GLY A 163 9.90 53.21 -33.51
C GLY A 163 9.65 51.72 -33.46
N ASP A 164 10.36 50.97 -32.62
CA ASP A 164 10.19 49.52 -32.55
C ASP A 164 9.07 49.17 -31.56
N LEU A 165 8.21 48.23 -31.94
CA LEU A 165 7.20 47.58 -31.09
C LEU A 165 7.78 46.22 -30.67
N PRO A 166 8.68 46.18 -29.68
CA PRO A 166 9.59 45.06 -29.43
C PRO A 166 8.86 43.81 -28.90
N LEU A 167 7.64 43.97 -28.38
CA LEU A 167 6.84 42.86 -27.87
C LEU A 167 6.08 42.11 -28.97
N GLN A 168 6.06 42.59 -30.22
CA GLN A 168 5.30 41.94 -31.30
C GLN A 168 5.82 40.55 -31.68
N SER A 169 7.10 40.29 -31.46
CA SER A 169 7.72 38.98 -31.71
C SER A 169 7.54 37.98 -30.57
N VAL A 170 6.98 38.40 -29.43
CA VAL A 170 6.82 37.54 -28.25
C VAL A 170 5.72 36.52 -28.51
N THR A 171 6.09 35.24 -28.41
CA THR A 171 5.18 34.10 -28.51
C THR A 171 4.97 33.40 -27.17
N SER A 172 5.93 33.54 -26.24
CA SER A 172 5.91 32.92 -24.93
C SER A 172 6.22 33.97 -23.87
N LEU A 173 5.39 34.05 -22.82
CA LEU A 173 5.60 34.97 -21.73
C LEU A 173 5.36 34.29 -20.38
N ASP A 174 6.40 34.23 -19.56
CA ASP A 174 6.31 33.72 -18.20
C ASP A 174 6.30 34.88 -17.19
N LEU A 175 5.12 35.12 -16.61
CA LEU A 175 4.90 36.10 -15.56
C LEU A 175 4.72 35.45 -14.19
N SER A 176 5.10 34.19 -14.02
CA SER A 176 4.91 33.51 -12.74
C SER A 176 5.71 34.17 -11.61
N ASN A 177 5.12 34.25 -10.41
CA ASN A 177 5.75 34.80 -9.20
C ASN A 177 6.29 36.24 -9.35
N ARG A 178 5.58 37.09 -10.10
CA ARG A 178 5.99 38.49 -10.29
C ARG A 178 5.30 39.45 -9.33
N GLY A 179 4.48 38.98 -8.38
CA GLY A 179 3.75 39.87 -7.45
C GLY A 179 2.76 40.80 -8.16
N ILE A 180 2.19 40.37 -9.29
CA ILE A 180 1.29 41.21 -10.08
C ILE A 180 -0.09 41.29 -9.40
N HIS A 181 -0.49 42.49 -9.00
CA HIS A 181 -1.82 42.77 -8.43
C HIS A 181 -2.85 43.16 -9.50
N ASN A 182 -2.40 43.76 -10.61
CA ASN A 182 -3.23 44.18 -11.74
C ASN A 182 -2.54 43.83 -13.07
N LEU A 183 -3.03 42.78 -13.73
CA LEU A 183 -2.55 42.34 -15.04
C LEU A 183 -3.04 43.25 -16.18
N ILE A 184 -4.22 43.85 -16.04
CA ILE A 184 -4.81 44.73 -17.06
C ILE A 184 -4.11 46.10 -17.00
N ASN A 185 -3.06 46.25 -17.79
CA ASN A 185 -2.35 47.50 -17.98
C ASN A 185 -2.20 47.84 -19.48
N LYS A 186 -1.66 49.03 -19.79
CA LYS A 186 -1.51 49.48 -21.18
C LYS A 186 -0.50 48.65 -22.00
N ALA A 187 0.48 48.03 -21.34
CA ALA A 187 1.57 47.31 -21.99
C ALA A 187 1.22 45.84 -22.26
N PHE A 188 0.46 45.20 -21.38
CA PHE A 188 -0.06 43.86 -21.54
C PHE A 188 -1.36 43.91 -22.34
N SER A 189 -1.24 43.96 -23.68
CA SER A 189 -2.40 43.99 -24.57
C SER A 189 -2.18 43.15 -25.84
N PRO A 190 -3.26 42.64 -26.46
CA PRO A 190 -3.17 41.92 -27.74
C PRO A 190 -2.60 42.76 -28.89
N PHE A 191 -2.63 44.09 -28.77
CA PHE A 191 -2.05 44.99 -29.78
C PHE A 191 -0.51 44.99 -29.70
N GLU A 192 0.03 44.98 -28.48
CA GLU A 192 1.48 44.95 -28.25
C GLU A 192 2.06 43.54 -28.48
N MET A 193 1.30 42.49 -28.16
CA MET A 193 1.71 41.08 -28.26
C MET A 193 0.69 40.22 -29.05
N PRO A 194 0.51 40.47 -30.36
CA PRO A 194 -0.49 39.75 -31.17
C PRO A 194 -0.18 38.26 -31.37
N ASN A 195 1.08 37.86 -31.19
CA ASN A 195 1.55 36.49 -31.43
C ASN A 195 1.69 35.63 -30.17
N LEU A 196 1.27 36.13 -29.01
CA LEU A 196 1.39 35.42 -27.74
C LEU A 196 0.57 34.13 -27.77
N SER A 197 1.24 32.99 -27.68
CA SER A 197 0.65 31.65 -27.71
C SER A 197 0.76 30.88 -26.40
N TYR A 198 1.74 31.23 -25.55
CA TYR A 198 1.93 30.69 -24.21
C TYR A 198 1.97 31.81 -23.17
N LEU A 199 1.22 31.64 -22.08
CA LEU A 199 1.19 32.57 -20.95
C LEU A 199 1.22 31.81 -19.62
N ASN A 200 2.13 32.18 -18.73
CA ASN A 200 2.14 31.73 -17.34
C ASN A 200 1.87 32.91 -16.40
N ILE A 201 0.83 32.82 -15.57
CA ILE A 201 0.46 33.87 -14.59
C ILE A 201 0.41 33.35 -13.14
N ARG A 202 0.98 32.17 -12.87
CA ARG A 202 0.91 31.52 -11.55
C ARG A 202 1.62 32.29 -10.43
N GLY A 203 1.09 32.26 -9.22
CA GLY A 203 1.66 32.92 -8.02
C GLY A 203 1.59 34.43 -8.05
N ASN A 204 0.70 34.98 -8.88
CA ASN A 204 0.37 36.38 -8.80
C ASN A 204 -0.97 36.52 -8.09
N PRO A 205 -1.09 37.44 -7.12
CA PRO A 205 -2.35 37.74 -6.45
C PRO A 205 -3.49 38.15 -7.41
N ILE A 206 -3.20 39.03 -8.38
CA ILE A 206 -4.13 39.57 -9.41
C ILE A 206 -5.53 39.92 -8.85
N GLU A 207 -5.58 40.45 -7.63
CA GLU A 207 -6.81 40.69 -6.88
C GLU A 207 -7.52 41.99 -7.31
N GLU A 208 -6.85 42.86 -8.07
CA GLU A 208 -7.41 44.14 -8.55
C GLU A 208 -8.19 44.00 -9.87
N ASN A 209 -8.09 42.84 -10.54
CA ASN A 209 -8.88 42.56 -11.73
C ASN A 209 -10.07 41.66 -11.39
N SER A 210 -11.24 41.99 -11.95
CA SER A 210 -12.36 41.05 -11.86
C SER A 210 -12.12 39.85 -12.78
N VAL A 211 -12.62 38.68 -12.38
CA VAL A 211 -12.56 37.44 -13.19
C VAL A 211 -13.13 37.68 -14.61
N SER A 212 -14.22 38.44 -14.73
CA SER A 212 -14.84 38.78 -16.01
C SER A 212 -13.93 39.63 -16.89
N ASP A 213 -13.21 40.59 -16.30
CA ASP A 213 -12.31 41.46 -17.06
C ASP A 213 -11.07 40.68 -17.53
N LEU A 214 -10.55 39.78 -16.70
CA LEU A 214 -9.45 38.88 -17.06
C LEU A 214 -9.83 37.95 -18.22
N PHE A 215 -11.00 37.31 -18.17
CA PHE A 215 -11.47 36.50 -19.30
C PHE A 215 -11.69 37.34 -20.56
N GLY A 216 -12.20 38.58 -20.43
CA GLY A 216 -12.35 39.51 -21.55
C GLY A 216 -11.01 39.85 -22.22
N LEU A 217 -9.99 40.12 -21.42
CA LEU A 217 -8.63 40.40 -21.88
C LEU A 217 -7.99 39.15 -22.53
N LEU A 218 -7.98 38.01 -21.85
CA LEU A 218 -7.35 36.77 -22.33
C LEU A 218 -8.01 36.27 -23.62
N ARG A 219 -9.33 36.40 -23.76
CA ARG A 219 -10.05 36.06 -25.00
C ARG A 219 -9.63 36.93 -26.19
N ALA A 220 -9.14 38.14 -25.95
CA ALA A 220 -8.68 39.04 -27.00
C ALA A 220 -7.28 38.64 -27.56
N PHE A 221 -6.56 37.74 -26.89
CA PHE A 221 -5.33 37.13 -27.41
C PHE A 221 -5.65 35.92 -28.30
N TYR A 222 -5.88 36.15 -29.59
CA TYR A 222 -6.33 35.11 -30.53
C TYR A 222 -5.35 33.95 -30.75
N SER A 223 -4.06 34.18 -30.49
CA SER A 223 -3.01 33.17 -30.64
C SER A 223 -2.78 32.34 -29.38
N LEU A 224 -3.42 32.68 -28.25
CA LEU A 224 -3.20 32.03 -26.95
C LEU A 224 -3.73 30.60 -26.97
N GLN A 225 -2.82 29.63 -26.93
CA GLN A 225 -3.12 28.19 -26.99
C GLN A 225 -2.78 27.47 -25.68
N SER A 226 -1.89 28.03 -24.87
CA SER A 226 -1.46 27.42 -23.61
C SER A 226 -1.47 28.44 -22.49
N LEU A 227 -2.12 28.08 -21.38
CA LEU A 227 -2.23 28.90 -20.19
C LEU A 227 -1.83 28.11 -18.95
N GLU A 228 -1.00 28.72 -18.11
CA GLU A 228 -0.70 28.25 -16.76
C GLU A 228 -1.23 29.23 -15.72
N VAL A 229 -2.07 28.74 -14.81
CA VAL A 229 -2.79 29.51 -13.79
C VAL A 229 -3.08 28.67 -12.55
N ASP A 230 -3.15 29.29 -11.38
CA ASP A 230 -3.53 28.58 -10.14
C ASP A 230 -5.05 28.32 -10.11
N ILE A 231 -5.43 27.12 -9.63
CA ILE A 231 -6.82 26.68 -9.49
C ILE A 231 -6.96 26.03 -8.09
N PRO A 232 -7.64 26.67 -7.12
CA PRO A 232 -8.30 27.96 -7.23
C PRO A 232 -7.31 29.13 -7.33
N GLY A 233 -7.69 30.17 -8.09
CA GLY A 233 -6.85 31.35 -8.30
C GLY A 233 -7.58 32.49 -9.02
N PRO A 234 -6.85 33.41 -9.66
CA PRO A 234 -7.41 34.63 -10.26
C PRO A 234 -8.49 34.42 -11.34
N LEU A 235 -8.54 33.24 -11.95
CA LEU A 235 -9.54 32.88 -12.97
C LEU A 235 -10.68 32.00 -12.44
N GLY A 236 -10.74 31.75 -11.13
CA GLY A 236 -11.77 30.94 -10.48
C GLY A 236 -11.23 29.64 -9.87
N ASP A 237 -12.13 28.75 -9.49
CA ASP A 237 -11.87 27.49 -8.78
C ASP A 237 -12.08 26.23 -9.65
N SER A 238 -12.45 26.39 -10.92
CA SER A 238 -12.82 25.31 -11.81
C SER A 238 -12.07 25.36 -13.14
N ALA A 239 -11.30 24.31 -13.42
CA ALA A 239 -10.61 24.15 -14.70
C ALA A 239 -11.57 24.11 -15.90
N VAL A 240 -12.76 23.51 -15.70
CA VAL A 240 -13.81 23.41 -16.73
C VAL A 240 -14.34 24.80 -17.08
N GLU A 241 -14.65 25.63 -16.09
CA GLU A 241 -15.19 26.98 -16.32
C GLU A 241 -14.18 27.90 -17.03
N ILE A 242 -12.89 27.73 -16.72
CA ILE A 242 -11.79 28.43 -17.41
C ILE A 242 -11.76 28.04 -18.89
N LEU A 243 -11.84 26.74 -19.22
CA LEU A 243 -11.83 26.24 -20.60
C LEU A 243 -13.10 26.63 -21.38
N GLU A 244 -14.27 26.63 -20.74
CA GLU A 244 -15.52 27.11 -21.34
C GLU A 244 -15.45 28.61 -21.65
N SER A 245 -14.79 29.39 -20.79
CA SER A 245 -14.60 30.84 -20.96
C SER A 245 -13.52 31.18 -21.99
N LEU A 246 -12.55 30.29 -22.20
CA LEU A 246 -11.40 30.43 -23.11
C LEU A 246 -11.28 29.23 -24.08
N PRO A 247 -12.22 29.07 -25.03
CA PRO A 247 -12.30 27.88 -25.88
C PRO A 247 -11.16 27.73 -26.90
N ALA A 248 -10.29 28.74 -27.04
CA ALA A 248 -9.12 28.70 -27.92
C ALA A 248 -7.93 27.94 -27.30
N LEU A 249 -7.97 27.69 -25.98
CA LEU A 249 -6.90 26.97 -25.28
C LEU A 249 -6.86 25.49 -25.68
N SER A 250 -5.68 25.03 -26.07
CA SER A 250 -5.37 23.62 -26.31
C SER A 250 -4.81 22.96 -25.06
N LEU A 251 -4.07 23.71 -24.23
CA LEU A 251 -3.44 23.24 -23.00
C LEU A 251 -3.77 24.17 -21.83
N LEU A 252 -4.20 23.59 -20.70
CA LEU A 252 -4.35 24.28 -19.43
C LEU A 252 -3.50 23.55 -18.38
N ASN A 253 -2.58 24.28 -17.73
CA ASN A 253 -1.66 23.73 -16.73
C ASN A 253 -0.90 22.48 -17.24
N GLY A 254 -0.50 22.48 -18.51
CA GLY A 254 0.22 21.38 -19.15
C GLY A 254 -0.63 20.15 -19.53
N VAL A 255 -1.96 20.19 -19.35
CA VAL A 255 -2.88 19.09 -19.68
C VAL A 255 -3.78 19.47 -20.87
N ASP A 256 -4.05 18.52 -21.76
CA ASP A 256 -4.94 18.72 -22.92
C ASP A 256 -6.34 19.14 -22.49
N ALA A 257 -6.84 20.25 -23.05
CA ALA A 257 -8.16 20.79 -22.74
C ALA A 257 -9.29 19.77 -22.99
N SER A 258 -9.20 18.97 -24.05
CA SER A 258 -10.19 17.92 -24.34
C SER A 258 -10.27 16.86 -23.25
N LYS A 259 -9.13 16.43 -22.69
CA LYS A 259 -9.08 15.43 -21.61
C LYS A 259 -9.71 15.95 -20.31
N ILE A 260 -9.53 17.23 -20.01
CA ILE A 260 -10.13 17.87 -18.83
C ILE A 260 -11.65 17.92 -18.98
N LEU A 261 -12.14 18.37 -20.15
CA LEU A 261 -13.58 18.46 -20.43
C LEU A 261 -14.27 17.09 -20.49
N GLU A 262 -13.63 16.07 -21.07
CA GLU A 262 -14.15 14.69 -21.13
C GLU A 262 -14.26 14.04 -19.75
N ALA A 263 -13.34 14.37 -18.83
CA ALA A 263 -13.30 13.78 -17.49
C ALA A 263 -14.22 14.50 -16.48
N GLU A 264 -14.82 15.64 -16.85
CA GLU A 264 -15.60 16.54 -15.96
C GLU A 264 -14.86 16.85 -14.63
N LYS A 265 -13.51 16.88 -14.67
CA LYS A 265 -12.69 17.12 -13.49
C LYS A 265 -12.48 18.62 -13.29
N HIS A 266 -12.97 19.15 -12.17
CA HIS A 266 -12.76 20.55 -11.77
C HIS A 266 -11.31 20.85 -11.32
N VAL A 267 -10.56 19.81 -10.96
CA VAL A 267 -9.15 19.87 -10.54
C VAL A 267 -8.28 19.19 -11.60
N VAL A 268 -7.24 19.88 -12.06
CA VAL A 268 -6.31 19.35 -13.07
C VAL A 268 -5.19 18.58 -12.36
N ASP A 269 -5.06 17.28 -12.66
CA ASP A 269 -3.89 16.47 -12.29
C ASP A 269 -2.68 16.90 -13.14
N SER A 270 -2.20 18.13 -12.93
CA SER A 270 -1.06 18.68 -13.67
C SER A 270 0.27 18.19 -13.09
N MET A 271 1.31 18.07 -13.91
CA MET A 271 2.70 17.80 -13.45
C MET A 271 3.33 18.99 -12.71
N LEU A 272 2.55 20.02 -12.41
CA LEU A 272 3.01 21.24 -11.81
C LEU A 272 3.18 21.06 -10.31
N GLN A 273 4.30 21.55 -9.76
CA GLN A 273 4.51 21.53 -8.31
C GLN A 273 3.45 22.37 -7.59
N PRO A 274 2.77 21.82 -6.56
CA PRO A 274 1.94 22.60 -5.64
C PRO A 274 2.80 23.65 -4.91
N ARG A 275 2.21 24.74 -4.43
CA ARG A 275 2.93 25.80 -3.69
C ARG A 275 2.48 25.87 -2.24
N LEU A 276 3.42 26.20 -1.36
CA LEU A 276 3.14 26.56 0.03
C LEU A 276 2.41 27.92 0.08
N PRO A 277 1.38 28.10 0.94
CA PRO A 277 0.79 29.41 1.17
C PRO A 277 1.84 30.43 1.64
N GLU A 278 1.66 31.69 1.24
CA GLU A 278 2.48 32.81 1.71
C GLU A 278 2.41 32.94 3.24
N ARG A 279 3.55 33.30 3.84
CA ARG A 279 3.70 33.42 5.28
C ARG A 279 2.92 34.63 5.79
N THR A 280 1.85 34.40 6.55
CA THR A 280 1.33 35.44 7.44
C THR A 280 2.12 35.43 8.74
N ALA A 281 2.43 36.60 9.31
CA ALA A 281 3.28 36.72 10.51
C ALA A 281 2.70 36.03 11.77
N GLU A 282 1.45 35.57 11.71
CA GLU A 282 0.66 35.07 12.83
C GLU A 282 0.50 33.54 12.83
N GLU A 283 0.86 32.83 11.74
CA GLU A 283 0.65 31.37 11.63
C GLU A 283 1.84 30.55 12.20
N PRO A 284 1.61 29.63 13.15
CA PRO A 284 2.65 28.71 13.64
C PRO A 284 3.20 27.82 12.52
N LEU A 285 4.53 27.61 12.50
CA LEU A 285 5.20 26.79 11.47
C LEU A 285 4.62 25.38 11.33
N VAL A 286 4.16 24.78 12.45
CA VAL A 286 3.53 23.45 12.46
C VAL A 286 2.20 23.46 11.71
N ASP A 287 1.37 24.48 11.94
CA ASP A 287 0.06 24.60 11.28
C ASP A 287 0.25 24.88 9.79
N ARG A 288 1.25 25.70 9.44
CA ARG A 288 1.67 25.91 8.04
C ARG A 288 2.06 24.60 7.35
N VAL A 289 2.91 23.80 7.98
CA VAL A 289 3.36 22.50 7.43
C VAL A 289 2.17 21.55 7.29
N LEU A 290 1.28 21.48 8.30
CA LEU A 290 0.11 20.61 8.26
C LEU A 290 -0.92 21.05 7.21
N ASN A 291 -1.19 22.34 7.08
CA ASN A 291 -2.13 22.90 6.11
C ASN A 291 -1.62 22.74 4.68
N ALA A 292 -0.34 23.00 4.46
CA ALA A 292 0.27 22.87 3.15
C ALA A 292 0.57 21.42 2.77
N MET A 293 0.75 20.53 3.76
CA MET A 293 0.93 19.09 3.55
C MET A 293 -0.14 18.56 2.59
N TRP A 294 -1.41 18.86 2.83
CA TRP A 294 -2.54 18.29 2.08
C TRP A 294 -2.50 18.58 0.56
N LEU A 295 -1.82 19.65 0.14
CA LEU A 295 -1.65 20.03 -1.27
C LEU A 295 -0.72 19.09 -2.06
N TYR A 296 0.19 18.38 -1.36
CA TYR A 296 1.15 17.45 -1.97
C TYR A 296 0.74 15.99 -1.79
N LEU A 297 -0.33 15.75 -1.04
CA LEU A 297 -0.66 14.47 -0.45
C LEU A 297 -1.96 13.97 -1.05
N MET A 298 -1.90 13.67 -2.34
CA MET A 298 -3.00 13.12 -3.14
C MET A 298 -3.31 11.68 -2.69
N THR A 299 -4.18 11.57 -1.69
CA THR A 299 -4.76 10.36 -1.11
C THR A 299 -3.80 9.38 -0.44
N TYR A 300 -4.14 8.98 0.78
CA TYR A 300 -3.49 7.85 1.43
C TYR A 300 -4.48 6.96 2.14
N ARG A 301 -4.04 5.73 2.27
CA ARG A 301 -4.41 4.85 3.36
C ARG A 301 -3.12 4.49 4.08
N LEU A 302 -3.10 4.59 5.41
CA LEU A 302 -2.09 3.93 6.22
C LEU A 302 -2.16 2.43 5.89
N ALA A 303 -1.10 1.91 5.28
CA ALA A 303 -0.90 0.49 5.07
C ALA A 303 0.26 0.06 5.98
N ASP A 304 0.06 -1.02 6.73
CA ASP A 304 1.01 -1.51 7.72
C ASP A 304 1.88 -2.65 7.16
N GLU A 305 3.14 -2.68 7.62
CA GLU A 305 4.22 -3.67 7.47
C GLU A 305 4.81 -4.02 6.07
N GLU A 306 6.08 -3.66 5.77
CA GLU A 306 7.30 -4.49 5.98
C GLU A 306 8.62 -3.85 5.42
N LYS A 307 9.73 -4.08 6.16
CA LYS A 307 11.21 -4.06 5.88
C LYS A 307 11.96 -2.74 5.56
N LEU A 308 13.07 -2.49 6.32
CA LEU A 308 14.42 -2.10 5.84
C LEU A 308 15.46 -1.80 6.97
N ASP A 309 16.73 -1.73 6.55
CA ASP A 309 18.04 -2.02 7.19
C ASP A 309 18.60 -1.19 8.38
N GLU A 310 19.58 -1.83 9.02
CA GLU A 310 20.72 -1.39 9.86
C GLU A 310 20.68 0.00 10.52
N THR A 311 20.08 0.06 11.71
CA THR A 311 20.28 1.16 12.68
C THR A 311 20.34 0.55 14.09
N PRO A 312 21.14 1.10 15.02
CA PRO A 312 21.25 0.61 16.39
C PRO A 312 19.92 0.68 17.15
N VAL A 313 19.69 -0.28 18.04
CA VAL A 313 18.42 -0.46 18.76
C VAL A 313 18.46 0.13 20.14
N CYS A 314 17.42 0.90 20.44
CA CYS A 314 17.20 1.45 21.77
C CYS A 314 15.72 1.34 22.12
N ASP A 315 15.42 0.94 23.36
CA ASP A 315 14.06 1.03 23.92
C ASP A 315 13.66 2.50 24.19
N GLU A 316 14.63 3.42 24.19
CA GLU A 316 14.44 4.88 24.18
C GLU A 316 15.05 5.49 22.90
N PRO A 317 14.44 5.28 21.73
CA PRO A 317 15.02 5.72 20.47
C PRO A 317 15.01 7.25 20.31
N ASN A 318 16.00 7.80 19.61
CA ASN A 318 16.02 9.20 19.21
C ASN A 318 15.47 9.43 17.79
N PHE A 319 15.21 8.37 17.01
CA PHE A 319 14.52 8.42 15.72
C PHE A 319 13.32 7.44 15.65
N ARG A 320 12.35 7.77 14.79
CA ARG A 320 11.29 6.84 14.35
C ARG A 320 11.42 6.55 12.86
N VAL A 321 10.97 5.36 12.48
CA VAL A 321 10.89 4.92 11.09
C VAL A 321 9.45 4.49 10.79
N ALA A 322 8.92 4.88 9.63
CA ALA A 322 7.69 4.32 9.09
C ALA A 322 7.86 3.91 7.62
N PRO A 323 7.28 2.78 7.20
CA PRO A 323 7.19 2.44 5.79
C PRO A 323 6.25 3.43 5.09
N PHE A 324 6.61 3.83 3.88
CA PHE A 324 5.84 4.75 3.06
C PHE A 324 5.77 4.23 1.63
N LEU A 325 4.58 3.93 1.15
CA LEU A 325 4.37 3.47 -0.22
C LEU A 325 3.96 4.66 -1.09
N PHE A 326 4.87 5.11 -1.94
CA PHE A 326 4.62 6.18 -2.89
C PHE A 326 4.06 5.58 -4.19
N MET A 327 2.89 6.04 -4.62
CA MET A 327 2.24 5.57 -5.86
C MET A 327 2.01 6.74 -6.82
N PRO A 328 3.03 7.17 -7.58
CA PRO A 328 2.97 8.38 -8.40
C PRO A 328 1.89 8.33 -9.49
N GLN A 329 1.47 7.13 -9.93
CA GLN A 329 0.37 6.98 -10.90
C GLN A 329 -0.90 6.39 -10.27
N GLY A 330 -1.05 6.42 -8.94
CA GLY A 330 -2.23 5.94 -8.22
C GLY A 330 -2.50 4.43 -8.35
N ASN A 331 -1.52 3.67 -8.83
CA ASN A 331 -1.65 2.23 -9.05
C ASN A 331 -0.45 1.45 -8.51
N LEU A 332 -0.66 0.17 -8.22
CA LEU A 332 0.36 -0.69 -7.58
C LEU A 332 1.59 -0.93 -8.47
N ALA A 333 1.45 -0.85 -9.79
CA ALA A 333 2.58 -1.04 -10.72
C ALA A 333 3.57 0.13 -10.67
N SER A 334 3.11 1.31 -10.28
CA SER A 334 3.94 2.50 -10.04
C SER A 334 4.55 2.56 -8.65
N ALA A 335 4.18 1.65 -7.75
CA ALA A 335 4.46 1.80 -6.34
C ALA A 335 5.97 1.67 -6.04
N VAL A 336 6.49 2.64 -5.28
CA VAL A 336 7.85 2.65 -4.75
C VAL A 336 7.77 2.68 -3.21
N SER A 337 8.44 1.73 -2.56
CA SER A 337 8.49 1.66 -1.09
C SER A 337 9.68 2.45 -0.56
N PHE A 338 9.40 3.39 0.34
CA PHE A 338 10.37 4.15 1.12
C PHE A 338 10.28 3.80 2.61
N SER A 339 11.35 4.09 3.34
CA SER A 339 11.33 4.16 4.80
C SER A 339 11.59 5.60 5.21
N ILE A 340 10.61 6.26 5.80
CA ILE A 340 10.76 7.63 6.29
C ILE A 340 11.37 7.54 7.69
N LEU A 341 12.52 8.16 7.90
CA LEU A 341 13.23 8.24 9.17
C LEU A 341 13.22 9.70 9.65
N TRP A 342 12.79 9.96 10.88
CA TRP A 342 12.79 11.31 11.45
C TRP A 342 13.14 11.32 12.94
N PRO A 343 13.81 12.38 13.44
CA PRO A 343 14.16 12.49 14.84
C PRO A 343 12.90 12.70 15.70
N ILE A 344 12.86 12.06 16.86
CA ILE A 344 11.84 12.29 17.90
C ILE A 344 12.42 12.94 19.17
N GLN A 345 13.73 13.19 19.15
CA GLN A 345 14.46 13.93 20.17
C GLN A 345 15.44 14.88 19.48
N ASN A 346 15.90 15.92 20.19
CA ASN A 346 16.95 16.79 19.67
C ASN A 346 18.25 15.99 19.51
N VAL A 347 18.82 15.98 18.29
CA VAL A 347 20.05 15.26 17.94
C VAL A 347 21.11 16.22 17.40
N LYS A 348 22.38 15.95 17.69
CA LYS A 348 23.54 16.75 17.25
C LYS A 348 24.37 15.98 16.22
N LYS A 349 25.16 16.72 15.43
CA LYS A 349 26.11 16.12 14.49
C LYS A 349 27.10 15.22 15.25
N GLY A 350 27.14 13.95 14.88
CA GLY A 350 27.97 12.92 15.49
C GLY A 350 27.27 12.04 16.52
N ASP A 351 26.01 12.34 16.86
CA ASP A 351 25.18 11.46 17.70
C ASP A 351 24.79 10.18 16.93
N GLU A 352 24.63 9.08 17.65
CA GLU A 352 24.20 7.80 17.10
C GLU A 352 22.68 7.81 16.83
N CYS A 353 22.28 7.41 15.61
CA CYS A 353 20.87 7.31 15.23
C CYS A 353 20.30 5.97 15.69
N THR A 354 19.40 5.99 16.67
CA THR A 354 18.78 4.80 17.26
C THR A 354 17.29 4.72 16.95
N ARG A 355 16.77 3.50 16.77
CA ARG A 355 15.33 3.25 16.55
C ARG A 355 14.84 2.05 17.35
N ASP A 356 13.51 1.96 17.52
CA ASP A 356 12.85 0.76 18.01
C ASP A 356 12.31 -0.06 16.81
N TYR A 357 12.80 -1.30 16.64
CA TYR A 357 12.35 -2.21 15.56
C TYR A 357 10.96 -2.76 15.78
N LEU A 358 10.48 -2.72 17.02
CA LEU A 358 9.23 -3.33 17.45
C LEU A 358 8.37 -2.28 18.18
N PHE A 359 8.35 -1.05 17.64
CA PHE A 359 7.56 0.03 18.21
C PHE A 359 6.11 -0.39 18.42
N GLY A 360 5.58 -0.22 19.63
CA GLY A 360 4.22 -0.62 19.99
C GLY A 360 4.03 -2.13 20.28
N ILE A 361 5.11 -2.92 20.27
CA ILE A 361 5.12 -4.33 20.64
C ILE A 361 5.84 -4.48 21.97
N GLY A 362 5.07 -4.77 23.02
CA GLY A 362 5.58 -5.11 24.35
C GLY A 362 5.79 -6.60 24.56
N GLU A 363 6.18 -6.99 25.77
CA GLU A 363 6.36 -8.40 26.13
C GLU A 363 5.05 -9.21 26.14
N ASP A 364 3.90 -8.54 26.29
CA ASP A 364 2.57 -9.13 26.06
C ASP A 364 2.41 -9.70 24.64
N LYS A 365 3.15 -9.15 23.67
CA LYS A 365 3.25 -9.62 22.29
C LYS A 365 4.58 -10.32 21.98
N GLN A 366 5.29 -10.79 23.01
CA GLN A 366 6.56 -11.52 22.93
C GLN A 366 7.71 -10.72 22.30
N ARG A 367 7.87 -9.43 22.66
CA ARG A 367 8.95 -8.54 22.15
C ARG A 367 10.34 -9.17 22.19
N SER A 368 10.76 -9.74 23.33
CA SER A 368 12.07 -10.39 23.48
C SER A 368 12.30 -11.51 22.47
N ALA A 369 11.27 -12.33 22.20
CA ALA A 369 11.35 -13.40 21.22
C ALA A 369 11.44 -12.84 19.78
N ARG A 370 10.68 -11.80 19.46
CA ARG A 370 10.70 -11.14 18.15
C ARG A 370 12.04 -10.46 17.85
N LEU A 371 12.69 -9.85 18.86
CA LEU A 371 14.01 -9.23 18.70
C LEU A 371 15.09 -10.23 18.28
N THR A 372 14.91 -11.53 18.51
CA THR A 372 15.88 -12.54 18.08
C THR A 372 16.10 -12.62 16.57
N ALA A 373 15.15 -12.14 15.76
CA ALA A 373 15.28 -12.06 14.31
C ALA A 373 16.34 -11.05 13.85
N TRP A 374 16.62 -10.01 14.66
CA TRP A 374 17.61 -8.98 14.36
C TRP A 374 18.90 -9.14 15.18
N PHE A 375 18.83 -9.74 16.37
CA PHE A 375 19.96 -9.85 17.30
C PHE A 375 20.37 -11.31 17.57
N HIS A 376 21.35 -11.81 16.82
CA HIS A 376 21.85 -13.17 16.98
C HIS A 376 22.54 -13.41 18.34
N SER A 377 23.20 -12.40 18.91
CA SER A 377 23.77 -12.51 20.26
C SER A 377 22.68 -12.66 21.33
N LEU A 378 21.57 -11.94 21.17
CA LEU A 378 20.41 -12.04 22.05
C LEU A 378 19.73 -13.40 21.92
N SER A 379 19.65 -13.96 20.71
CA SER A 379 19.07 -15.29 20.48
C SER A 379 19.83 -16.39 21.21
N ILE A 380 21.17 -16.34 21.25
CA ILE A 380 22.00 -17.28 22.00
C ILE A 380 21.76 -17.15 23.51
N ILE A 381 21.68 -15.93 24.03
CA ILE A 381 21.48 -15.68 25.47
C ILE A 381 20.08 -16.14 25.90
N LEU A 382 19.05 -15.75 25.14
CA LEU A 382 17.66 -16.07 25.42
C LEU A 382 17.33 -17.54 25.13
N SER A 383 18.12 -18.26 24.31
CA SER A 383 17.89 -19.68 24.02
C SER A 383 17.77 -20.52 25.30
N LYS A 384 18.62 -20.27 26.30
CA LYS A 384 18.57 -20.97 27.60
C LYS A 384 17.28 -20.68 28.35
N TYR A 385 16.84 -19.42 28.34
CA TYR A 385 15.59 -19.01 28.97
C TYR A 385 14.38 -19.64 28.27
N PHE A 386 14.35 -19.63 26.94
CA PHE A 386 13.28 -20.23 26.15
C PHE A 386 13.24 -21.75 26.27
N ILE A 387 14.38 -22.43 26.37
CA ILE A 387 14.42 -23.86 26.68
C ILE A 387 13.84 -24.13 28.08
N LEU A 388 14.17 -23.31 29.08
CA LEU A 388 13.61 -23.44 30.43
C LEU A 388 12.07 -23.24 30.43
N LEU A 389 11.54 -22.34 29.59
CA LEU A 389 10.09 -22.15 29.45
C LEU A 389 9.36 -23.44 29.03
N LEU A 390 10.00 -24.28 28.21
CA LEU A 390 9.44 -25.58 27.81
C LEU A 390 9.35 -26.58 28.98
N GLU A 391 10.19 -26.42 30.00
CA GLU A 391 10.22 -27.28 31.18
C GLU A 391 9.20 -26.85 32.25
N LEU A 392 8.54 -25.69 32.08
CA LEU A 392 7.56 -25.20 33.05
C LEU A 392 6.29 -26.08 33.08
N PRO A 393 5.72 -26.35 34.28
CA PRO A 393 4.57 -27.23 34.46
C PRO A 393 3.25 -26.72 33.86
N GLN A 394 3.22 -25.48 33.35
CA GLN A 394 2.11 -24.92 32.59
C GLN A 394 2.09 -25.40 31.13
N PHE A 395 3.17 -26.03 30.66
CA PHE A 395 3.36 -26.47 29.28
C PHE A 395 3.81 -27.93 29.09
N PRO A 396 3.61 -28.89 30.01
CA PRO A 396 3.78 -30.28 29.63
C PRO A 396 2.64 -30.63 28.67
N PHE A 397 2.97 -31.41 27.65
CA PHE A 397 2.10 -32.36 26.97
C PHE A 397 1.47 -33.33 28.01
N LYS A 398 0.65 -32.81 28.94
CA LYS A 398 -0.10 -33.59 29.92
C LYS A 398 -1.48 -33.85 29.35
N LEU A 399 -1.83 -35.12 29.28
CA LEU A 399 -3.19 -35.58 29.02
C LEU A 399 -4.15 -34.90 30.00
N TRP A 400 -5.04 -34.06 29.46
CA TRP A 400 -6.30 -33.81 30.12
C TRP A 400 -7.19 -35.02 29.84
N SER A 401 -7.37 -35.90 30.82
CA SER A 401 -8.38 -36.96 30.70
C SER A 401 -9.75 -36.33 30.89
N ALA A 402 -10.33 -35.77 29.84
CA ALA A 402 -11.74 -35.41 29.84
C ALA A 402 -12.53 -36.72 29.91
N SER A 403 -13.15 -37.00 31.07
CA SER A 403 -14.16 -38.05 31.15
C SER A 403 -15.31 -37.64 30.22
N LEU A 404 -15.50 -38.40 29.14
CA LEU A 404 -16.64 -38.27 28.25
C LEU A 404 -17.92 -38.38 29.09
N LEU A 405 -18.58 -37.26 29.35
CA LEU A 405 -19.92 -37.26 29.92
C LEU A 405 -20.87 -37.71 28.83
N LEU A 406 -21.27 -38.98 28.90
CA LEU A 406 -22.31 -39.54 28.05
C LEU A 406 -23.65 -38.92 28.46
N VAL A 407 -24.03 -37.82 27.82
CA VAL A 407 -25.37 -37.25 27.96
C VAL A 407 -26.28 -38.00 27.00
N ASN A 408 -27.30 -38.67 27.55
CA ASN A 408 -28.36 -39.29 26.76
C ASN A 408 -29.07 -38.19 25.93
N SER A 409 -29.06 -38.31 24.61
CA SER A 409 -29.84 -37.43 23.75
C SER A 409 -30.56 -38.19 22.63
N SER A 410 -31.71 -37.64 22.28
CA SER A 410 -32.67 -38.08 21.28
C SER A 410 -32.07 -38.13 19.87
N SER A 411 -32.53 -39.11 19.09
CA SER A 411 -32.15 -39.32 17.69
C SER A 411 -32.23 -38.04 16.85
N PRO A 412 -31.20 -37.72 16.03
CA PRO A 412 -31.30 -36.65 15.05
C PRO A 412 -32.47 -36.92 14.09
N GLY A 413 -33.47 -36.04 14.10
CA GLY A 413 -34.63 -36.15 13.22
C GLY A 413 -34.24 -36.02 11.76
N VAL A 414 -34.84 -36.83 10.89
CA VAL A 414 -34.73 -36.66 9.44
C VAL A 414 -35.31 -35.30 9.08
N VAL A 415 -34.58 -34.50 8.29
CA VAL A 415 -35.06 -33.21 7.79
C VAL A 415 -36.13 -33.49 6.74
N ARG A 416 -37.40 -33.45 7.13
CA ARG A 416 -38.55 -33.49 6.22
C ARG A 416 -39.57 -32.46 6.69
N ARG A 417 -40.20 -31.77 5.75
CA ARG A 417 -41.39 -30.98 6.07
C ARG A 417 -42.49 -31.95 6.48
N SER A 418 -43.21 -31.61 7.53
CA SER A 418 -44.29 -32.45 8.09
C SER A 418 -45.42 -32.72 7.08
N ASP A 419 -45.52 -31.88 6.04
CA ASP A 419 -46.51 -31.91 4.97
C ASP A 419 -46.04 -32.61 3.68
N GLY A 420 -44.79 -33.08 3.62
CA GLY A 420 -44.21 -33.75 2.45
C GLY A 420 -43.82 -32.81 1.30
N SER A 421 -43.87 -31.49 1.49
CA SER A 421 -43.44 -30.52 0.49
C SER A 421 -41.90 -30.45 0.37
N ALA A 422 -41.43 -30.00 -0.80
CA ALA A 422 -40.00 -29.85 -1.08
C ALA A 422 -39.35 -28.80 -0.16
N LEU A 423 -38.09 -29.01 0.17
CA LEU A 423 -37.28 -28.09 0.98
C LEU A 423 -36.66 -27.01 0.07
N CYS A 424 -36.84 -25.75 0.43
CA CYS A 424 -36.20 -24.64 -0.24
C CYS A 424 -34.71 -24.58 0.16
N VAL A 425 -33.81 -24.50 -0.82
CA VAL A 425 -32.36 -24.46 -0.60
C VAL A 425 -31.78 -23.20 -1.21
N TYR A 426 -31.07 -22.41 -0.41
CA TYR A 426 -30.26 -21.29 -0.89
C TYR A 426 -28.79 -21.72 -0.96
N SER A 427 -28.11 -21.38 -2.05
CA SER A 427 -26.68 -21.65 -2.23
C SER A 427 -26.04 -20.63 -3.17
N ASP A 428 -24.86 -20.14 -2.81
CA ASP A 428 -23.96 -19.34 -3.66
C ASP A 428 -22.94 -20.22 -4.41
N ILE A 429 -22.98 -21.53 -4.20
CA ILE A 429 -22.08 -22.51 -4.81
C ILE A 429 -22.69 -23.00 -6.14
N PRO A 430 -22.09 -22.69 -7.31
CA PRO A 430 -22.67 -23.04 -8.61
C PRO A 430 -22.91 -24.54 -8.80
N GLN A 431 -22.03 -25.38 -8.25
CA GLN A 431 -22.19 -26.83 -8.36
C GLN A 431 -23.35 -27.37 -7.52
N VAL A 432 -23.79 -26.66 -6.47
CA VAL A 432 -25.00 -27.06 -5.74
C VAL A 432 -26.23 -26.74 -6.59
N GLU A 433 -26.28 -25.56 -7.19
CA GLU A 433 -27.37 -25.17 -8.09
C GLU A 433 -27.48 -26.09 -9.32
N GLU A 434 -26.34 -26.44 -9.94
CA GLU A 434 -26.30 -27.26 -11.16
C GLU A 434 -26.73 -28.71 -10.90
N PHE A 435 -26.34 -29.30 -9.77
CA PHE A 435 -26.47 -30.74 -9.53
C PHE A 435 -27.58 -31.13 -8.53
N LEU A 436 -28.20 -30.18 -7.82
CA LEU A 436 -29.34 -30.45 -6.94
C LEU A 436 -30.65 -30.58 -7.75
N THR A 437 -30.79 -31.70 -8.46
CA THR A 437 -31.90 -31.96 -9.41
C THR A 437 -33.03 -32.83 -8.85
N GLN A 438 -32.96 -33.19 -7.56
CA GLN A 438 -33.91 -34.11 -6.93
C GLN A 438 -35.21 -33.37 -6.56
N PRO A 439 -36.39 -34.00 -6.74
CA PRO A 439 -37.70 -33.35 -6.57
C PRO A 439 -38.00 -32.93 -5.11
N GLU A 440 -37.28 -33.46 -4.13
CA GLU A 440 -37.42 -33.10 -2.72
C GLU A 440 -36.80 -31.73 -2.38
N PHE A 441 -36.06 -31.12 -3.30
CA PHE A 441 -35.40 -29.83 -3.09
C PHE A 441 -35.75 -28.85 -4.21
N VAL A 442 -35.89 -27.57 -3.84
CA VAL A 442 -36.11 -26.47 -4.78
C VAL A 442 -35.12 -25.36 -4.46
N ILE A 443 -34.35 -24.91 -5.46
CA ILE A 443 -33.43 -23.78 -5.28
C ILE A 443 -34.22 -22.48 -5.14
N THR A 444 -33.84 -21.65 -4.17
CA THR A 444 -34.35 -20.29 -4.00
C THR A 444 -33.21 -19.27 -4.07
N ASN A 445 -33.50 -18.09 -4.61
CA ASN A 445 -32.56 -16.97 -4.67
C ASN A 445 -32.59 -16.10 -3.41
N GLU A 446 -33.60 -16.26 -2.56
CA GLU A 446 -33.82 -15.45 -1.35
C GLU A 446 -33.46 -16.25 -0.10
N PRO A 447 -32.40 -15.89 0.63
CA PRO A 447 -31.94 -16.66 1.80
C PRO A 447 -32.97 -16.75 2.93
N LYS A 448 -33.82 -15.73 3.12
CA LYS A 448 -34.90 -15.71 4.13
C LYS A 448 -36.00 -16.76 3.90
N ASP A 449 -36.20 -17.15 2.63
CA ASP A 449 -37.27 -18.09 2.24
C ASP A 449 -36.75 -19.54 2.19
N ALA A 450 -35.46 -19.75 2.41
CA ALA A 450 -34.84 -21.08 2.39
C ALA A 450 -35.14 -21.88 3.65
N ASP A 451 -35.33 -23.18 3.53
CA ASP A 451 -35.31 -24.10 4.68
C ASP A 451 -33.86 -24.51 5.02
N ILE A 452 -32.98 -24.52 4.02
CA ILE A 452 -31.56 -24.88 4.12
C ILE A 452 -30.71 -23.79 3.45
N LEU A 453 -29.74 -23.25 4.19
CA LEU A 453 -28.69 -22.39 3.69
C LEU A 453 -27.42 -23.23 3.52
N TRP A 454 -27.00 -23.42 2.28
CA TRP A 454 -25.78 -24.15 1.94
C TRP A 454 -24.85 -23.24 1.17
N THR A 455 -24.00 -22.50 1.89
CA THR A 455 -23.22 -21.40 1.31
C THR A 455 -21.73 -21.50 1.59
N SER A 456 -20.90 -20.95 0.71
CA SER A 456 -19.48 -20.77 0.93
C SER A 456 -19.16 -19.54 1.81
N MET A 457 -20.09 -18.60 1.91
CA MET A 457 -19.99 -17.40 2.74
C MET A 457 -20.24 -17.71 4.22
N GLN A 458 -19.53 -17.02 5.10
CA GLN A 458 -19.70 -17.17 6.54
C GLN A 458 -21.06 -16.58 6.98
N ILE A 459 -21.82 -17.34 7.76
CA ILE A 459 -23.11 -16.89 8.32
C ILE A 459 -22.87 -16.39 9.75
N ASP A 460 -22.57 -15.10 9.88
CA ASP A 460 -22.46 -14.42 11.17
C ASP A 460 -23.75 -13.66 11.54
N GLU A 461 -23.79 -13.08 12.73
CA GLU A 461 -24.94 -12.34 13.24
C GLU A 461 -25.26 -11.07 12.43
N GLU A 462 -24.27 -10.50 11.75
CA GLU A 462 -24.45 -9.34 10.87
C GLU A 462 -25.15 -9.75 9.56
N MET A 463 -24.66 -10.82 8.92
CA MET A 463 -25.27 -11.41 7.73
C MET A 463 -26.70 -11.88 8.03
N LYS A 464 -26.92 -12.53 9.19
CA LYS A 464 -28.26 -12.98 9.57
C LYS A 464 -29.25 -11.81 9.62
N LYS A 465 -28.87 -10.70 10.25
CA LYS A 465 -29.71 -9.48 10.35
C LYS A 465 -29.92 -8.81 9.01
N ALA A 466 -28.89 -8.72 8.19
CA ALA A 466 -28.95 -8.03 6.89
C ALA A 466 -29.90 -8.73 5.91
N VAL A 467 -29.93 -10.07 5.94
CA VAL A 467 -30.67 -10.87 4.96
C VAL A 467 -31.95 -11.48 5.53
N GLY A 468 -32.20 -11.32 6.84
CA GLY A 468 -33.39 -11.83 7.51
C GLY A 468 -33.37 -13.35 7.74
N ILE A 469 -32.18 -13.93 7.94
CA ILE A 469 -32.01 -15.34 8.30
C ILE A 469 -32.43 -15.53 9.75
N THR A 470 -33.11 -16.64 10.04
CA THR A 470 -33.62 -16.99 11.37
C THR A 470 -33.00 -18.30 11.88
N ASP A 471 -32.99 -18.50 13.19
CA ASP A 471 -32.48 -19.75 13.81
C ASP A 471 -33.38 -20.99 13.55
N GLN A 472 -34.44 -20.85 12.75
CA GLN A 472 -35.29 -21.97 12.33
C GLN A 472 -34.73 -22.73 11.13
N GLN A 473 -33.87 -22.08 10.34
CA GLN A 473 -33.28 -22.61 9.11
C GLN A 473 -32.10 -23.53 9.41
N TYR A 474 -31.84 -24.49 8.52
CA TYR A 474 -30.65 -25.33 8.61
C TYR A 474 -29.47 -24.65 7.92
N VAL A 475 -28.27 -24.73 8.50
CA VAL A 475 -27.07 -24.08 7.96
C VAL A 475 -25.95 -25.09 7.77
N ASN A 476 -25.09 -24.83 6.78
CA ASN A 476 -23.96 -25.71 6.45
C ASN A 476 -22.68 -25.44 7.27
N GLN A 477 -22.79 -24.77 8.42
CA GLN A 477 -21.70 -24.33 9.30
C GLN A 477 -22.05 -24.69 10.74
N PHE A 478 -21.07 -24.99 11.59
CA PHE A 478 -21.29 -25.13 13.04
C PHE A 478 -20.90 -23.85 13.80
N PRO A 479 -21.56 -23.53 14.93
CA PRO A 479 -21.01 -22.54 15.86
C PRO A 479 -19.63 -23.00 16.34
N PHE A 480 -18.72 -22.08 16.64
CA PHE A 480 -17.35 -22.39 17.06
C PHE A 480 -16.55 -23.31 16.10
N GLU A 481 -16.97 -23.46 14.84
CA GLU A 481 -16.31 -24.31 13.84
C GLU A 481 -14.82 -23.99 13.62
N ALA A 482 -14.45 -22.74 13.92
CA ALA A 482 -13.07 -22.25 13.91
C ALA A 482 -12.11 -23.16 14.72
N CYS A 483 -12.60 -23.89 15.73
CA CYS A 483 -11.83 -24.87 16.50
C CYS A 483 -11.30 -26.07 15.69
N VAL A 484 -11.88 -26.34 14.51
CA VAL A 484 -11.45 -27.40 13.60
C VAL A 484 -10.80 -26.84 12.35
N VAL A 485 -11.30 -25.71 11.82
CA VAL A 485 -10.92 -25.22 10.48
C VAL A 485 -9.78 -24.20 10.50
N MET A 486 -9.50 -23.56 11.64
CA MET A 486 -8.34 -22.68 11.79
C MET A 486 -7.17 -23.46 12.37
N LYS A 487 -6.00 -23.38 11.73
CA LYS A 487 -4.85 -24.27 12.01
C LYS A 487 -4.38 -24.20 13.47
N HIS A 488 -4.30 -22.99 14.03
CA HIS A 488 -3.86 -22.76 15.40
C HIS A 488 -4.91 -23.26 16.42
N HIS A 489 -6.19 -22.96 16.20
CA HIS A 489 -7.25 -23.50 17.07
C HIS A 489 -7.40 -25.02 16.97
N LEU A 490 -7.20 -25.61 15.79
CA LEU A 490 -7.16 -27.06 15.61
C LEU A 490 -6.03 -27.67 16.45
N ALA A 491 -4.81 -27.14 16.33
CA ALA A 491 -3.68 -27.57 17.15
C ALA A 491 -3.98 -27.46 18.66
N ASP A 492 -4.54 -26.33 19.11
CA ASP A 492 -4.92 -26.11 20.50
C ASP A 492 -6.01 -27.09 20.97
N THR A 493 -7.00 -27.37 20.12
CA THR A 493 -8.11 -28.30 20.41
C THR A 493 -7.59 -29.72 20.56
N ILE A 494 -6.73 -30.18 19.65
CA ILE A 494 -6.10 -31.51 19.76
C ILE A 494 -5.19 -31.58 20.99
N GLN A 495 -4.41 -30.52 21.24
CA GLN A 495 -3.55 -30.45 22.41
C GLN A 495 -4.33 -30.55 23.73
N LYS A 496 -5.45 -29.83 23.84
CA LYS A 496 -6.33 -29.88 25.01
C LYS A 496 -7.00 -31.23 25.19
N ALA A 497 -7.42 -31.88 24.11
CA ALA A 497 -8.14 -33.16 24.17
C ALA A 497 -7.22 -34.37 24.36
N GLN A 498 -6.06 -34.39 23.68
CA GLN A 498 -5.23 -35.59 23.50
C GLN A 498 -3.74 -35.37 23.79
N GLY A 499 -3.31 -34.13 24.08
CA GLY A 499 -1.90 -33.78 24.17
C GLY A 499 -1.24 -33.80 22.79
N SER A 500 -0.12 -34.50 22.65
CA SER A 500 0.61 -34.66 21.38
C SER A 500 0.39 -36.05 20.77
N PRO A 501 -0.72 -36.30 20.08
CA PRO A 501 -0.86 -37.55 19.35
C PRO A 501 0.16 -37.60 18.20
N GLY A 502 0.75 -38.77 17.96
CA GLY A 502 1.80 -38.94 16.94
C GLY A 502 1.36 -38.68 15.49
N TRP A 503 0.06 -38.54 15.25
CA TRP A 503 -0.52 -38.16 13.95
C TRP A 503 -0.65 -36.63 13.74
N MET A 504 -0.38 -35.82 14.77
CA MET A 504 -0.35 -34.35 14.71
C MET A 504 1.08 -33.84 14.91
N GLN A 505 1.53 -32.94 14.04
CA GLN A 505 2.86 -32.33 14.12
C GLN A 505 2.89 -31.24 15.21
N PRO A 506 4.01 -31.09 15.93
CA PRO A 506 4.24 -29.91 16.77
C PRO A 506 3.95 -28.63 15.99
N SER A 507 3.04 -27.83 16.52
CA SER A 507 2.50 -26.63 15.86
C SER A 507 2.47 -25.49 16.87
N TYR A 508 2.98 -24.33 16.47
CA TYR A 508 3.08 -23.15 17.33
C TYR A 508 2.39 -21.97 16.64
N SER A 509 1.50 -21.29 17.37
CA SER A 509 1.02 -19.97 16.96
C SER A 509 2.15 -18.97 17.21
N LEU A 510 2.63 -18.26 16.19
CA LEU A 510 3.68 -17.26 16.39
C LEU A 510 3.21 -16.06 17.20
N GLU A 511 1.89 -15.85 17.30
CA GLU A 511 1.33 -14.77 18.11
C GLU A 511 1.47 -15.03 19.61
N THR A 512 1.34 -16.29 20.04
CA THR A 512 1.31 -16.68 21.46
C THR A 512 2.44 -17.61 21.90
N HIS A 513 3.09 -18.31 20.98
CA HIS A 513 4.04 -19.40 21.24
C HIS A 513 5.41 -19.24 20.55
N LEU A 514 5.80 -18.01 20.18
CA LEU A 514 7.06 -17.74 19.47
C LEU A 514 8.28 -18.09 20.34
N SER A 515 8.24 -17.71 21.61
CA SER A 515 9.30 -18.03 22.58
C SER A 515 9.53 -19.54 22.70
N GLN A 516 8.45 -20.31 22.74
CA GLN A 516 8.44 -21.76 22.84
C GLN A 516 8.97 -22.41 21.57
N LEU A 517 8.55 -21.92 20.39
CA LEU A 517 9.10 -22.37 19.11
C LEU A 517 10.62 -22.19 19.06
N ILE A 518 11.12 -21.00 19.46
CA ILE A 518 12.56 -20.73 19.50
C ILE A 518 13.27 -21.69 20.48
N GLY A 519 12.67 -21.94 21.65
CA GLY A 519 13.16 -22.93 22.60
C GLY A 519 13.27 -24.34 22.01
N ASP A 520 12.21 -24.82 21.33
CA ASP A 520 12.17 -26.15 20.70
C ASP A 520 13.16 -26.24 19.54
N TYR A 521 13.31 -25.16 18.78
CA TYR A 521 14.31 -25.05 17.71
C TYR A 521 15.73 -25.29 18.24
N PHE A 522 16.15 -24.56 19.28
CA PHE A 522 17.49 -24.72 19.86
C PHE A 522 17.67 -26.08 20.55
N LEU A 523 16.62 -26.60 21.19
CA LEU A 523 16.65 -27.93 21.81
C LEU A 523 16.88 -29.03 20.76
N ARG A 524 16.20 -28.95 19.62
CA ARG A 524 16.36 -29.87 18.50
C ARG A 524 17.73 -29.77 17.85
N GLU A 525 18.22 -28.55 17.64
CA GLU A 525 19.56 -28.33 17.11
C GLU A 525 20.63 -28.94 18.02
N ARG A 526 20.56 -28.68 19.33
CA ARG A 526 21.45 -29.26 20.34
C ARG A 526 21.43 -30.79 20.32
N ASP A 527 20.24 -31.37 20.20
CA ASP A 527 20.05 -32.82 20.22
C ASP A 527 20.28 -33.49 18.85
N GLY A 528 20.65 -32.72 17.81
CA GLY A 528 20.85 -33.24 16.45
C GLY A 528 19.58 -33.79 15.80
N ARG A 529 18.39 -33.31 16.21
CA ARG A 529 17.09 -33.73 15.68
C ARG A 529 16.75 -32.96 14.41
N ASN A 530 15.80 -33.48 13.62
CA ASN A 530 15.24 -32.74 12.49
C ASN A 530 14.61 -31.42 12.98
N ASN A 531 15.05 -30.33 12.35
CA ASN A 531 14.68 -28.95 12.69
C ASN A 531 14.16 -28.17 11.48
N LEU A 532 13.59 -28.87 10.49
CA LEU A 532 12.90 -28.27 9.36
C LEU A 532 11.47 -27.89 9.78
N TRP A 533 11.13 -26.61 9.65
CA TRP A 533 9.82 -26.07 10.00
C TRP A 533 9.13 -25.49 8.78
N ILE A 534 7.82 -25.44 8.87
CA ILE A 534 6.96 -24.83 7.85
C ILE A 534 6.11 -23.75 8.50
N LEU A 535 6.11 -22.55 7.89
CA LEU A 535 5.26 -21.45 8.30
C LEU A 535 3.99 -21.44 7.42
N LYS A 536 2.82 -21.38 8.06
CA LYS A 536 1.51 -21.30 7.39
C LYS A 536 0.72 -20.13 7.97
N PRO A 537 -0.01 -19.33 7.16
CA PRO A 537 -0.94 -18.35 7.70
C PRO A 537 -2.10 -19.04 8.42
N TRP A 538 -2.74 -18.33 9.35
CA TRP A 538 -3.71 -18.88 10.29
C TRP A 538 -5.04 -19.31 9.63
N ASN A 539 -5.46 -18.59 8.60
CA ASN A 539 -6.60 -18.88 7.71
C ASN A 539 -6.18 -18.79 6.22
N MET A 540 -7.08 -19.17 5.32
CA MET A 540 -6.97 -18.99 3.86
C MET A 540 -5.66 -19.42 3.18
N ALA A 541 -4.88 -20.32 3.80
CA ALA A 541 -3.81 -21.06 3.14
C ALA A 541 -4.31 -22.38 2.59
N ARG A 542 -3.90 -22.68 1.35
CA ARG A 542 -4.04 -24.02 0.77
C ARG A 542 -2.81 -24.84 1.13
N THR A 543 -3.06 -26.12 1.43
CA THR A 543 -2.12 -27.22 1.69
C THR A 543 -0.73 -27.01 1.08
N ILE A 544 0.30 -27.09 1.92
CA ILE A 544 1.72 -26.90 1.58
C ILE A 544 2.42 -28.16 2.03
N ASP A 545 2.66 -29.07 1.08
CA ASP A 545 2.95 -30.45 1.41
C ASP A 545 3.76 -31.13 0.29
N THR A 546 4.56 -32.13 0.69
CA THR A 546 5.67 -32.77 -0.03
C THR A 546 5.25 -33.57 -1.30
N THR A 547 5.80 -34.76 -1.57
CA THR A 547 5.54 -35.51 -2.83
C THR A 547 4.06 -35.65 -3.17
N PHE A 548 3.22 -35.88 -2.16
CA PHE A 548 1.77 -35.98 -2.32
C PHE A 548 1.02 -35.71 -1.01
N ASP A 549 -0.27 -35.42 -1.15
CA ASP A 549 -1.22 -35.42 -0.04
C ASP A 549 -2.56 -36.02 -0.48
N LEU A 550 -3.39 -36.36 0.50
CA LEU A 550 -4.70 -36.99 0.34
C LEU A 550 -5.81 -36.07 0.86
N ARG A 551 -6.78 -35.74 0.02
CA ARG A 551 -8.00 -35.01 0.36
C ARG A 551 -9.13 -36.00 0.65
N TYR A 552 -9.52 -36.11 1.92
CA TYR A 552 -10.73 -36.81 2.35
C TYR A 552 -11.91 -35.84 2.47
N ILE A 553 -13.12 -36.34 2.23
CA ILE A 553 -14.36 -35.56 2.42
C ILE A 553 -15.15 -36.17 3.57
N VAL A 554 -15.43 -35.33 4.56
CA VAL A 554 -16.14 -35.69 5.79
C VAL A 554 -17.40 -34.84 5.90
N LEU A 555 -18.54 -35.48 6.08
CA LEU A 555 -19.81 -34.84 6.44
C LEU A 555 -20.04 -35.03 7.95
N VAL A 556 -20.21 -33.93 8.67
CA VAL A 556 -20.55 -33.94 10.10
C VAL A 556 -22.01 -33.54 10.22
N ARG A 557 -22.85 -34.47 10.68
CA ARG A 557 -24.30 -34.27 10.79
C ARG A 557 -24.74 -33.80 12.16
N SER A 558 -23.97 -34.16 13.18
CA SER A 558 -24.25 -33.83 14.57
C SER A 558 -22.96 -33.90 15.37
N ILE A 559 -22.79 -32.97 16.31
CA ILE A 559 -21.70 -32.99 17.31
C ILE A 559 -22.12 -33.76 18.57
N ASN A 560 -23.43 -33.78 18.90
CA ASN A 560 -23.94 -34.43 20.10
C ASN A 560 -25.32 -35.10 19.83
N PRO A 561 -25.39 -36.45 19.67
CA PRO A 561 -24.25 -37.36 19.65
C PRO A 561 -23.39 -37.12 18.39
N LEU A 562 -22.09 -37.39 18.47
CA LEU A 562 -21.20 -37.21 17.32
C LEU A 562 -21.60 -38.18 16.21
N GLU A 563 -21.94 -37.63 15.05
CA GLU A 563 -22.30 -38.38 13.87
C GLU A 563 -21.56 -37.86 12.64
N ILE A 564 -20.56 -38.63 12.23
CA ILE A 564 -19.67 -38.31 11.12
C ILE A 564 -19.76 -39.39 10.03
N PHE A 565 -19.54 -38.92 8.82
CA PHE A 565 -19.73 -39.65 7.59
C PHE A 565 -18.51 -39.40 6.71
N LEU A 566 -17.76 -40.44 6.39
CA LEU A 566 -16.58 -40.35 5.51
C LEU A 566 -16.92 -40.85 4.11
N SER A 567 -16.55 -40.08 3.09
CA SER A 567 -16.59 -40.50 1.69
C SER A 567 -15.68 -41.72 1.44
N ASP A 568 -16.20 -42.72 0.73
CA ASP A 568 -15.46 -43.90 0.27
C ASP A 568 -14.44 -43.57 -0.84
N VAL A 569 -14.47 -42.33 -1.33
CA VAL A 569 -13.52 -41.74 -2.28
C VAL A 569 -12.69 -40.65 -1.60
N PHE A 570 -11.40 -40.61 -1.94
CA PHE A 570 -10.48 -39.53 -1.63
C PHE A 570 -9.68 -39.13 -2.88
N TRP A 571 -9.07 -37.95 -2.88
CA TRP A 571 -8.31 -37.42 -4.02
C TRP A 571 -6.85 -37.26 -3.66
N VAL A 572 -5.99 -37.80 -4.52
CA VAL A 572 -4.54 -37.62 -4.43
C VAL A 572 -4.16 -36.31 -5.12
N ARG A 573 -3.26 -35.56 -4.49
CA ARG A 573 -2.64 -34.36 -5.05
C ARG A 573 -1.14 -34.57 -5.04
N LEU A 574 -0.47 -34.34 -6.17
CA LEU A 574 0.95 -34.62 -6.36
C LEU A 574 1.74 -33.32 -6.54
N ALA A 575 2.96 -33.30 -6.02
CA ALA A 575 3.98 -32.36 -6.44
C ALA A 575 4.41 -32.66 -7.89
N ASN A 576 4.93 -31.64 -8.59
CA ASN A 576 5.33 -31.79 -9.99
C ASN A 576 6.77 -32.31 -10.12
N ASN A 577 7.62 -31.95 -9.16
CA ASN A 577 9.03 -32.31 -9.16
C ASN A 577 9.34 -33.45 -8.18
N PRO A 578 10.45 -34.19 -8.40
CA PRO A 578 10.96 -35.15 -7.41
C PRO A 578 11.30 -34.46 -6.09
N TYR A 579 10.87 -35.06 -4.98
CA TYR A 579 11.14 -34.50 -3.65
C TYR A 579 12.62 -34.61 -3.26
N THR A 580 13.10 -33.58 -2.57
CA THR A 580 14.46 -33.45 -2.07
C THR A 580 14.44 -32.66 -0.77
N LEU A 581 15.49 -32.77 0.05
CA LEU A 581 15.69 -31.95 1.25
C LEU A 581 16.92 -31.04 1.12
N GLN A 582 17.42 -30.87 -0.11
CA GLN A 582 18.56 -30.00 -0.37
C GLN A 582 18.18 -28.56 -0.05
N LYS A 583 18.98 -27.88 0.77
CA LYS A 583 18.65 -26.54 1.26
C LYS A 583 18.35 -25.53 0.15
N HIS A 584 19.02 -25.66 -1.00
CA HIS A 584 18.85 -24.78 -2.15
C HIS A 584 17.61 -25.08 -2.99
N SER A 585 16.83 -26.12 -2.69
CA SER A 585 15.56 -26.40 -3.37
C SER A 585 14.35 -26.01 -2.51
N LEU A 586 14.54 -25.65 -1.24
CA LEU A 586 13.42 -25.40 -0.30
C LEU A 586 12.48 -24.26 -0.73
N PHE A 587 12.94 -23.37 -1.63
CA PHE A 587 12.10 -22.31 -2.21
C PHE A 587 11.30 -22.78 -3.44
N GLU A 588 11.55 -23.98 -3.97
CA GLU A 588 10.86 -24.51 -5.15
C GLU A 588 9.45 -25.00 -4.79
N TYR A 589 8.46 -24.20 -5.15
CA TYR A 589 7.05 -24.53 -4.92
C TYR A 589 6.65 -25.90 -5.48
N GLU A 590 7.07 -26.22 -6.71
CA GLU A 590 6.67 -27.44 -7.41
C GLU A 590 7.25 -28.74 -6.83
N THR A 591 8.21 -28.61 -5.92
CA THR A 591 8.92 -29.69 -5.23
C THR A 591 8.32 -29.97 -3.85
N HIS A 592 7.81 -28.93 -3.18
CA HIS A 592 7.40 -28.98 -1.77
C HIS A 592 5.92 -28.69 -1.54
N PHE A 593 5.13 -28.48 -2.60
CA PHE A 593 3.71 -28.19 -2.56
C PHE A 593 2.95 -29.08 -3.55
N THR A 594 1.75 -29.52 -3.19
CA THR A 594 0.89 -30.43 -3.98
C THR A 594 -0.29 -29.75 -4.65
N VAL A 595 -0.55 -28.48 -4.33
CA VAL A 595 -1.67 -27.71 -4.87
C VAL A 595 -1.21 -26.95 -6.12
N MET A 596 -1.51 -27.49 -7.30
CA MET A 596 -1.07 -26.94 -8.60
C MET A 596 -2.13 -26.13 -9.37
N ASN A 597 -3.27 -25.79 -8.76
CA ASN A 597 -4.41 -25.16 -9.46
C ASN A 597 -4.19 -23.67 -9.87
N TYR A 598 -3.04 -23.05 -9.58
CA TYR A 598 -2.77 -21.63 -9.83
C TYR A 598 -1.77 -21.42 -10.97
N GLY A 599 -2.24 -21.57 -12.21
CA GLY A 599 -1.44 -21.28 -13.41
C GLY A 599 -0.27 -22.23 -13.66
N ARG A 600 -0.17 -23.34 -12.91
CA ARG A 600 0.87 -24.37 -13.06
C ARG A 600 0.29 -25.62 -13.73
N ARG A 601 1.18 -26.46 -14.29
CA ARG A 601 0.79 -27.74 -14.88
C ARG A 601 0.24 -28.66 -13.78
N LEU A 602 -0.96 -29.17 -13.99
CA LEU A 602 -1.58 -30.13 -13.10
C LEU A 602 -1.13 -31.56 -13.45
N ASN A 603 -0.45 -32.24 -12.53
CA ASN A 603 -0.24 -33.69 -12.64
C ASN A 603 -1.42 -34.42 -11.97
N HIS A 604 -2.33 -34.98 -12.78
CA HIS A 604 -3.49 -35.72 -12.27
C HIS A 604 -3.23 -37.21 -12.36
N MET A 605 -3.18 -37.86 -11.20
CA MET A 605 -3.17 -39.32 -11.07
C MET A 605 -4.51 -39.76 -10.50
N ASN A 606 -5.08 -40.81 -11.09
CA ASN A 606 -6.33 -41.39 -10.61
C ASN A 606 -6.09 -42.18 -9.30
N THR A 607 -6.98 -42.04 -8.32
CA THR A 607 -6.79 -42.58 -6.96
C THR A 607 -6.55 -44.10 -6.93
N PRO A 608 -7.36 -44.95 -7.61
CA PRO A 608 -7.07 -46.38 -7.76
C PRO A 608 -5.67 -46.71 -8.28
N GLU A 609 -5.19 -45.98 -9.29
CA GLU A 609 -3.85 -46.17 -9.84
C GLU A 609 -2.77 -45.84 -8.82
N PHE A 610 -2.91 -44.70 -8.13
CA PHE A 610 -2.02 -44.32 -7.03
C PHE A 610 -1.95 -45.40 -5.95
N VAL A 611 -3.10 -45.91 -5.50
CA VAL A 611 -3.14 -46.94 -4.45
C VAL A 611 -2.42 -48.21 -4.89
N ARG A 612 -2.67 -48.67 -6.11
CA ARG A 612 -2.02 -49.88 -6.65
C ARG A 612 -0.49 -49.71 -6.75
N GLU A 613 -0.01 -48.57 -7.23
CA GLU A 613 1.44 -48.32 -7.30
C GLU A 613 2.05 -48.18 -5.90
N LEU A 614 1.38 -47.49 -4.97
CA LEU A 614 1.86 -47.35 -3.58
C LEU A 614 1.94 -48.69 -2.84
N GLU A 615 0.91 -49.55 -2.96
CA GLU A 615 0.90 -50.89 -2.36
C GLU A 615 2.05 -51.75 -2.91
N LYS A 616 2.29 -51.65 -4.22
CA LYS A 616 3.36 -52.39 -4.91
C LYS A 616 4.75 -51.88 -4.53
N GLU A 617 4.96 -50.57 -4.51
CA GLU A 617 6.26 -49.96 -4.24
C GLU A 617 6.67 -50.15 -2.77
N HIS A 618 5.76 -49.85 -1.84
CA HIS A 618 6.06 -49.87 -0.40
C HIS A 618 5.70 -51.18 0.30
N HIS A 619 5.14 -52.16 -0.42
CA HIS A 619 4.74 -53.46 0.14
C HIS A 619 3.76 -53.33 1.31
N VAL A 620 2.82 -52.39 1.18
CA VAL A 620 1.79 -52.08 2.20
C VAL A 620 0.41 -52.47 1.71
N LYS A 621 -0.55 -52.55 2.64
CA LYS A 621 -1.98 -52.68 2.31
C LYS A 621 -2.67 -51.36 2.58
N TRP A 622 -3.30 -50.80 1.56
CA TRP A 622 -4.01 -49.53 1.66
C TRP A 622 -5.13 -49.57 2.69
N LEU A 623 -5.82 -50.71 2.81
CA LEU A 623 -6.90 -50.88 3.77
C LEU A 623 -6.42 -50.60 5.21
N ASP A 624 -5.21 -51.03 5.57
CA ASP A 624 -4.66 -50.81 6.92
C ASP A 624 -4.31 -49.34 7.15
N ILE A 625 -3.77 -48.67 6.12
CA ILE A 625 -3.51 -47.22 6.13
C ILE A 625 -4.83 -46.46 6.29
N HIS A 626 -5.83 -46.81 5.47
CA HIS A 626 -7.14 -46.19 5.48
C HIS A 626 -7.83 -46.32 6.84
N GLN A 627 -7.74 -47.47 7.52
CA GLN A 627 -8.27 -47.60 8.89
C GLN A 627 -7.59 -46.65 9.89
N ARG A 628 -6.27 -46.45 9.79
CA ARG A 628 -5.56 -45.47 10.63
C ARG A 628 -6.01 -44.04 10.32
N VAL A 629 -6.19 -43.70 9.04
CA VAL A 629 -6.75 -42.40 8.63
C VAL A 629 -8.15 -42.20 9.20
N LYS A 630 -9.02 -43.20 9.12
CA LYS A 630 -10.37 -43.15 9.72
C LYS A 630 -10.32 -42.88 11.22
N SER A 631 -9.45 -43.59 11.94
CA SER A 631 -9.26 -43.40 13.37
C SER A 631 -8.78 -41.99 13.71
N MET A 632 -7.86 -41.45 12.92
CA MET A 632 -7.36 -40.08 13.07
C MET A 632 -8.47 -39.05 12.82
N ILE A 633 -9.20 -39.14 11.71
CA ILE A 633 -10.32 -38.23 11.38
C ILE A 633 -11.37 -38.25 12.48
N ARG A 634 -11.73 -39.45 12.98
CA ARG A 634 -12.66 -39.59 14.10
C ARG A 634 -12.14 -38.86 15.34
N SER A 635 -10.88 -39.07 15.68
CA SER A 635 -10.22 -38.45 16.83
C SER A 635 -10.25 -36.91 16.77
N VAL A 636 -10.16 -36.32 15.58
CA VAL A 636 -10.26 -34.85 15.39
C VAL A 636 -11.62 -34.34 15.84
N PHE A 637 -12.71 -34.91 15.33
CA PHE A 637 -14.06 -34.45 15.66
C PHE A 637 -14.51 -34.84 17.07
N GLU A 638 -14.01 -35.95 17.62
CA GLU A 638 -14.19 -36.29 19.03
C GLU A 638 -13.50 -35.27 19.95
N SER A 639 -12.30 -34.81 19.58
CA SER A 639 -11.58 -33.77 20.31
C SER A 639 -12.37 -32.47 20.32
N ALA A 640 -12.85 -32.02 19.16
CA ALA A 640 -13.67 -30.82 19.03
C ALA A 640 -14.96 -30.93 19.87
N ALA A 641 -15.70 -32.03 19.76
CA ALA A 641 -16.91 -32.26 20.54
C ALA A 641 -16.66 -32.29 22.06
N SER A 642 -15.49 -32.79 22.49
CA SER A 642 -15.14 -32.89 23.92
C SER A 642 -14.66 -31.57 24.53
N VAL A 643 -13.89 -30.77 23.77
CA VAL A 643 -13.29 -29.52 24.26
C VAL A 643 -14.24 -28.34 24.10
N HIS A 644 -15.06 -28.36 23.04
CA HIS A 644 -15.97 -27.27 22.67
C HIS A 644 -17.41 -27.81 22.50
N PRO A 645 -18.10 -28.21 23.60
CA PRO A 645 -19.49 -28.65 23.54
C PRO A 645 -20.45 -27.61 22.93
N GLU A 646 -20.10 -26.33 22.99
CA GLU A 646 -20.78 -25.20 22.34
C GLU A 646 -20.80 -25.26 20.81
N MET A 647 -20.01 -26.14 20.20
CA MET A 647 -20.08 -26.44 18.75
C MET A 647 -21.38 -27.13 18.37
N HIS A 648 -22.11 -27.72 19.33
CA HIS A 648 -23.36 -28.41 19.03
C HIS A 648 -24.50 -27.44 18.72
N ASP A 649 -25.07 -27.61 17.52
CA ASP A 649 -26.36 -27.03 17.14
C ASP A 649 -27.16 -28.07 16.32
N PRO A 650 -28.42 -28.39 16.69
CA PRO A 650 -29.26 -29.33 15.94
C PRO A 650 -29.60 -28.87 14.51
N LYS A 651 -29.46 -27.58 14.20
CA LYS A 651 -29.69 -27.00 12.87
C LYS A 651 -28.42 -26.90 12.01
N SER A 652 -27.26 -27.15 12.60
CA SER A 652 -25.97 -27.10 11.94
C SER A 652 -25.55 -28.47 11.42
N ARG A 653 -25.01 -28.51 10.20
CA ARG A 653 -24.24 -29.63 9.65
C ARG A 653 -23.17 -29.06 8.74
N ALA A 654 -22.04 -29.72 8.57
CA ALA A 654 -21.00 -29.16 7.72
C ALA A 654 -20.25 -30.25 6.97
N MET A 655 -19.67 -29.85 5.84
CA MET A 655 -18.76 -30.67 5.07
C MET A 655 -17.35 -30.10 5.17
N TYR A 656 -16.41 -30.99 5.47
CA TYR A 656 -15.00 -30.68 5.58
C TYR A 656 -14.16 -31.45 4.58
N GLY A 657 -13.15 -30.78 4.04
CA GLY A 657 -11.99 -31.43 3.43
C GLY A 657 -10.95 -31.69 4.50
N VAL A 658 -10.51 -32.94 4.65
CA VAL A 658 -9.44 -33.30 5.59
C VAL A 658 -8.20 -33.69 4.81
N ASP A 659 -7.10 -32.99 5.09
CA ASP A 659 -5.85 -33.13 4.35
C ASP A 659 -4.88 -33.99 5.14
N VAL A 660 -4.41 -35.05 4.50
CA VAL A 660 -3.63 -36.10 5.14
C VAL A 660 -2.38 -36.40 4.34
N MET A 661 -1.25 -36.48 5.03
CA MET A 661 0.01 -37.00 4.48
C MET A 661 0.32 -38.35 5.10
N LEU A 662 1.13 -39.15 4.39
CA LEU A 662 1.73 -40.35 4.94
C LEU A 662 3.22 -40.09 5.19
N ASP A 663 3.72 -40.46 6.38
CA ASP A 663 5.17 -40.50 6.60
C ASP A 663 5.81 -41.74 5.95
N ALA A 664 7.14 -41.84 6.04
CA ALA A 664 7.90 -42.96 5.49
C ALA A 664 7.51 -44.34 6.08
N SER A 665 6.81 -44.37 7.21
CA SER A 665 6.27 -45.59 7.84
C SER A 665 4.78 -45.78 7.53
N SER A 666 4.26 -45.07 6.53
CA SER A 666 2.85 -45.04 6.14
C SER A 666 1.90 -44.70 7.30
N GLN A 667 2.35 -43.89 8.25
CA GLN A 667 1.49 -43.36 9.31
C GLN A 667 0.82 -42.07 8.84
N PRO A 668 -0.50 -41.92 9.05
CA PRO A 668 -1.21 -40.73 8.64
C PRO A 668 -0.83 -39.55 9.53
N LYS A 669 -0.68 -38.40 8.89
CA LYS A 669 -0.39 -37.11 9.48
C LYS A 669 -1.47 -36.12 9.06
N LEU A 670 -2.11 -35.49 10.03
CA LEU A 670 -3.11 -34.46 9.77
C LEU A 670 -2.41 -33.16 9.37
N LEU A 671 -2.83 -32.56 8.26
CA LEU A 671 -2.27 -31.30 7.77
C LEU A 671 -3.19 -30.12 8.08
N GLU A 672 -4.47 -30.25 7.70
CA GLU A 672 -5.50 -29.25 7.94
C GLU A 672 -6.90 -29.83 7.75
N VAL A 673 -7.90 -29.08 8.22
CA VAL A 673 -9.31 -29.29 7.91
C VAL A 673 -9.84 -28.02 7.27
N THR A 674 -10.48 -28.15 6.11
CA THR A 674 -10.99 -27.02 5.33
C THR A 674 -12.52 -27.04 5.32
N TYR A 675 -13.13 -25.94 5.75
CA TYR A 675 -14.56 -25.69 5.54
C TYR A 675 -14.87 -25.56 4.04
N CYS A 676 -15.98 -26.15 3.60
CA CYS A 676 -16.49 -26.03 2.24
C CYS A 676 -15.39 -26.29 1.16
N PRO A 677 -14.81 -27.51 1.14
CA PRO A 677 -13.67 -27.81 0.26
C PRO A 677 -14.04 -27.65 -1.22
N ASP A 678 -13.09 -27.15 -2.03
CA ASP A 678 -13.23 -27.03 -3.50
C ASP A 678 -13.59 -28.39 -4.14
N ARG A 679 -14.71 -28.40 -4.87
CA ARG A 679 -15.32 -29.58 -5.50
C ARG A 679 -15.08 -29.65 -7.00
N GLY A 680 -14.31 -28.73 -7.57
CA GLY A 680 -14.06 -28.68 -9.02
C GLY A 680 -13.51 -29.99 -9.59
N ARG A 681 -12.69 -30.73 -8.83
CA ARG A 681 -12.19 -32.06 -9.26
C ARG A 681 -13.20 -33.18 -9.03
N SER A 682 -13.92 -33.17 -7.92
CA SER A 682 -14.95 -34.19 -7.61
C SER A 682 -16.15 -34.13 -8.55
N CYS A 683 -16.42 -32.97 -9.14
CA CYS A 683 -17.51 -32.76 -10.11
C CYS A 683 -17.06 -32.88 -11.57
N LYS A 684 -15.76 -33.08 -11.84
CA LYS A 684 -15.21 -33.14 -13.21
C LYS A 684 -14.74 -34.54 -13.64
N TYR A 685 -14.35 -35.39 -12.70
CA TYR A 685 -13.76 -36.71 -13.01
C TYR A 685 -14.49 -37.83 -12.28
N ASP A 686 -14.94 -38.83 -13.04
CA ASP A 686 -15.42 -40.09 -12.48
C ASP A 686 -14.27 -40.83 -11.78
N THR A 687 -14.58 -41.52 -10.70
CA THR A 687 -13.57 -42.23 -9.90
C THR A 687 -14.15 -43.52 -9.33
N GLU A 688 -13.30 -44.50 -9.06
CA GLU A 688 -13.72 -45.77 -8.48
C GLU A 688 -13.56 -45.72 -6.96
N ALA A 689 -14.58 -46.18 -6.25
CA ALA A 689 -14.51 -46.34 -4.81
C ALA A 689 -13.48 -47.43 -4.46
N ILE A 690 -12.39 -47.01 -3.81
CA ILE A 690 -11.31 -47.91 -3.36
C ILE A 690 -11.74 -48.71 -2.13
N VAL A 691 -12.75 -48.20 -1.42
CA VAL A 691 -13.30 -48.77 -0.19
C VAL A 691 -14.82 -48.95 -0.40
N GLY A 692 -15.46 -49.91 0.28
CA GLY A 692 -16.93 -50.02 0.25
C GLY A 692 -17.54 -50.88 -0.88
N GLY A 693 -16.75 -51.75 -1.53
CA GLY A 693 -17.28 -52.81 -2.41
C GLY A 693 -17.04 -52.62 -3.91
N GLY A 694 -16.29 -51.60 -4.33
CA GLY A 694 -15.85 -51.41 -5.71
C GLY A 694 -17.00 -51.00 -6.64
N GLY A 695 -17.06 -49.71 -6.97
CA GLY A 695 -18.03 -49.17 -7.91
C GLY A 695 -17.61 -47.79 -8.40
N THR A 696 -18.01 -47.44 -9.62
CA THR A 696 -17.75 -46.11 -10.18
C THR A 696 -18.66 -45.07 -9.52
N VAL A 697 -18.04 -44.10 -8.86
CA VAL A 697 -18.69 -42.89 -8.37
C VAL A 697 -18.63 -41.86 -9.48
N LYS A 698 -19.81 -41.53 -10.03
CA LYS A 698 -19.92 -40.51 -11.07
C LYS A 698 -19.75 -39.12 -10.47
N ALA A 699 -19.07 -38.25 -11.20
CA ALA A 699 -18.85 -36.87 -10.80
C ALA A 699 -20.16 -36.09 -10.60
N SER A 700 -21.19 -36.40 -11.41
CA SER A 700 -22.55 -35.85 -11.31
C SER A 700 -23.29 -36.24 -10.03
N ASP A 701 -22.96 -37.39 -9.46
CA ASP A 701 -23.71 -37.98 -8.35
C ASP A 701 -23.15 -37.50 -6.99
N PHE A 702 -21.99 -36.85 -6.99
CA PHE A 702 -21.32 -36.40 -5.78
C PHE A 702 -22.13 -35.33 -5.02
N ASN A 703 -22.65 -34.31 -5.72
CA ASN A 703 -23.42 -33.24 -5.08
C ASN A 703 -24.83 -33.67 -4.66
N SER A 704 -25.50 -34.50 -5.48
CA SER A 704 -26.84 -35.02 -5.17
C SER A 704 -26.81 -36.02 -4.01
N THR A 705 -25.69 -36.72 -3.80
CA THR A 705 -25.47 -37.63 -2.66
C THR A 705 -25.22 -36.89 -1.35
N VAL A 706 -24.56 -35.72 -1.41
CA VAL A 706 -24.20 -34.90 -0.25
C VAL A 706 -25.42 -34.22 0.40
N LEU A 707 -26.41 -33.83 -0.42
CA LEU A 707 -27.61 -33.13 0.04
C LEU A 707 -28.76 -34.08 0.42
N LYS A 708 -28.63 -35.39 0.18
CA LYS A 708 -29.60 -36.40 0.66
C LYS A 708 -29.42 -36.64 2.16
N TRP A 709 -30.06 -35.79 2.96
CA TRP A 709 -30.11 -35.78 4.43
C TRP A 709 -30.84 -36.96 5.10
N GLY A 710 -30.90 -38.15 4.50
CA GLY A 710 -31.90 -39.14 4.94
C GLY A 710 -31.53 -40.61 4.89
N GLU A 711 -30.90 -41.10 3.84
CA GLU A 711 -30.85 -42.55 3.63
C GLU A 711 -29.47 -42.99 3.15
N THR A 712 -28.99 -44.08 3.77
CA THR A 712 -27.77 -44.83 3.53
C THR A 712 -27.09 -44.48 2.21
N ILE A 713 -26.09 -43.62 2.31
CA ILE A 713 -25.22 -43.29 1.19
C ILE A 713 -24.44 -44.56 0.87
N ARG A 714 -24.58 -45.09 -0.35
CA ARG A 714 -23.78 -46.23 -0.85
C ARG A 714 -22.26 -45.95 -0.91
N ILE A 715 -21.85 -44.74 -0.59
CA ILE A 715 -20.47 -44.19 -0.65
C ILE A 715 -20.03 -43.69 0.75
N ILE A 716 -20.83 -43.88 1.80
CA ILE A 716 -20.50 -43.41 3.15
C ILE A 716 -21.00 -44.42 4.17
N THR A 717 -20.04 -45.06 4.85
CA THR A 717 -20.33 -45.96 5.96
C THR A 717 -20.76 -45.16 7.20
N ARG A 718 -21.98 -45.38 7.70
CA ARG A 718 -22.49 -44.83 8.97
C ARG A 718 -21.64 -45.33 10.14
N TRP A 719 -21.03 -44.42 10.90
CA TRP A 719 -20.15 -44.74 12.03
C TRP A 719 -20.89 -44.61 13.38
N LEU A 720 -22.05 -45.26 13.50
CA LEU A 720 -22.95 -45.13 14.66
C LEU A 720 -22.28 -45.43 16.01
N GLY A 721 -22.63 -44.60 17.00
CA GLY A 721 -22.22 -44.70 18.39
C GLY A 721 -22.66 -45.97 19.12
N ASN A 722 -21.88 -46.28 20.16
CA ASN A 722 -22.09 -47.25 21.25
C ASN A 722 -23.13 -48.35 21.00
N GLY A 723 -22.67 -49.49 20.51
CA GLY A 723 -23.52 -50.67 20.38
C GLY A 723 -22.87 -51.88 19.71
N SER A 724 -21.62 -52.23 20.06
CA SER A 724 -21.19 -53.63 19.93
C SER A 724 -20.66 -54.08 21.28
N SER A 725 -21.56 -54.67 22.06
CA SER A 725 -21.18 -55.64 23.08
C SER A 725 -20.28 -56.68 22.41
N ILE A 726 -18.98 -56.61 22.68
CA ILE A 726 -18.11 -57.77 22.56
C ILE A 726 -18.76 -58.83 23.45
N GLY A 727 -19.37 -59.83 22.82
CA GLY A 727 -19.72 -61.06 23.49
C GLY A 727 -18.44 -61.62 24.09
N LEU A 728 -18.30 -61.46 25.41
CA LEU A 728 -17.36 -62.24 26.20
C LEU A 728 -17.70 -63.70 25.97
N SER A 729 -16.97 -64.33 25.04
CA SER A 729 -16.88 -65.78 25.02
C SER A 729 -16.24 -66.18 26.34
N LYS A 730 -17.04 -66.79 27.22
CA LYS A 730 -16.53 -67.53 28.37
C LYS A 730 -15.55 -68.58 27.84
N GLN A 731 -14.27 -68.42 28.13
CA GLN A 731 -13.36 -69.56 28.12
C GLN A 731 -13.83 -70.57 29.18
N PRO A 732 -13.94 -71.87 28.86
CA PRO A 732 -14.21 -72.88 29.85
C PRO A 732 -12.93 -73.14 30.65
N THR A 733 -13.03 -72.97 31.97
CA THR A 733 -12.07 -73.54 32.92
C THR A 733 -12.07 -75.07 32.78
N MET A 734 -10.92 -75.66 32.49
CA MET A 734 -10.63 -77.06 32.78
C MET A 734 -9.32 -77.14 33.59
N GLY A 735 -9.42 -77.83 34.73
CA GLY A 735 -8.33 -78.62 35.34
C GLY A 735 -7.21 -77.86 35.98
#